data_AF-A0A7Y1ST89-F1
#
_entry.id   AF-A0A7Y1ST89-F1
#
_cell.length_a   1.000
_cell.length_b   1.000
_cell.length_c   1.000
_cell.angle_alpha   90.00
_cell.angle_beta   90.00
_cell.angle_gamma   90.00
#
_symmetry.space_group_name_H-M   'P 1'
#
loop_
_entity.id
_entity.type
_entity.pdbx_description
1 polymer ?
#
loop_
_entity_poly.entity_id
_entity_poly.type
_entity_poly.pdbx_seq_one_letter_code
_entity_poly.pdbx_strand_id
1 'polypeptide(L)'
;MPPHNLEAEESVLGAVMLSSDAANAVMDKLSPEDFYVPAHQAIFESVGQLYNGNQPIDVVTVSDALRRSDELDRVGGVIYLTELMERVPTASNVDYYADIVEEHSMRRSLLRAGAKVTDLALQTDEEIIDVIDHAEQTVLGVAERRVGDGLLPIAPMLQSTLEVIEELEASGNEITGLATGYRDLDTKLAGLHPANLLIVAGRPSMGKCLVGGTRVVDPKTGAMVAIEDLVGVVDSHGLQHVLAFDSQDHKLVVASPTAWSDNGVRDTFAVSTRLGRRITATANHPLLTWKGWKPLDELAEGDAIAVAGRVDVHGVDRLPDAEVSLLGLLIGDGSLTDTSPKFTTASPTLLAELEACAADLDMRVTGHSDSSLTYRIVRKASRPSQRDVAAAAGVSDATVSLSLAGRPGPSATTRSRVEESAAKLGYLNEGANPPNRLVRILQEHGLWGAVAATKSVPDAVFRLPKDQLALFLSRLYATDGSAWISGGSYRIEYVTVSEQLARDVQHLLLRFGVVAKLRRRDVKYNGGRRVAFEVAIQDPFSVRVFAKEIGIFSKERQVAAVLAAADHRSVDRAHSQLLPLEVWDVILEEKGEATWAEVSALCGRPRNHNWHVRSRRPSRRMVSELAEALDSVVLRTLCGSDVIWDEIKSIDPAGRQRTFDIEVPIHANFLADDVIVHNSTLALNIASNIAMDGGTVAVFSMEMSKEEIIQRMLCSVGRVDSMALRTGQLDARGWQRVVNAASKMYPAPVYVDDSAAVTVTDIRAKSRRLKRQHGLSLIVVDYIQLMQGRNRENRQQEIAEISRNLKNLARELEVPIIAASQLNRGLEAREDKRPRLGDLRESGAIEQDADIVLFIYRHEYYYPDDPESKGLAEILVAKHRAGATGKVDMTFLPRYTLFADVGRDVGP
;
A
#
# COMPACT_ATOMS: atom_id res chain seq x y z
N MET A 1 8.99 -20.43 -59.41
CA MET A 1 8.81 -19.13 -60.08
C MET A 1 8.10 -18.22 -59.09
N PRO A 2 8.54 -16.96 -58.88
CA PRO A 2 7.88 -16.05 -57.93
C PRO A 2 6.42 -15.77 -58.32
N PRO A 3 5.50 -15.53 -57.36
CA PRO A 3 4.11 -15.15 -57.67
C PRO A 3 4.03 -13.81 -58.43
N HIS A 4 3.31 -13.80 -59.55
CA HIS A 4 3.09 -12.64 -60.43
C HIS A 4 1.86 -12.89 -61.32
N ASN A 5 1.30 -11.82 -61.89
CA ASN A 5 0.26 -11.89 -62.91
C ASN A 5 0.50 -10.77 -63.94
N LEU A 6 1.01 -11.14 -65.12
CA LEU A 6 1.38 -10.17 -66.16
C LEU A 6 0.16 -9.46 -66.75
N GLU A 7 -0.94 -10.18 -66.96
CA GLU A 7 -2.17 -9.61 -67.54
C GLU A 7 -2.77 -8.53 -66.62
N ALA A 8 -2.68 -8.72 -65.29
CA ALA A 8 -3.08 -7.72 -64.31
C ALA A 8 -2.13 -6.51 -64.29
N GLU A 9 -0.81 -6.72 -64.30
CA GLU A 9 0.18 -5.64 -64.37
C GLU A 9 0.00 -4.78 -65.64
N GLU A 10 -0.15 -5.42 -66.81
CA GLU A 10 -0.38 -4.74 -68.08
C GLU A 10 -1.72 -3.96 -68.07
N SER A 11 -2.78 -4.57 -67.54
CA SER A 11 -4.11 -3.93 -67.41
C SER A 11 -4.09 -2.71 -66.48
N VAL A 12 -3.32 -2.75 -65.39
CA VAL A 12 -3.14 -1.60 -64.49
C VAL A 12 -2.44 -0.46 -65.21
N LEU A 13 -1.28 -0.71 -65.84
CA LEU A 13 -0.52 0.34 -66.52
C LEU A 13 -1.30 0.99 -67.67
N GLY A 14 -1.98 0.18 -68.49
CA GLY A 14 -2.83 0.69 -69.55
C GLY A 14 -4.01 1.51 -69.03
N ALA A 15 -4.67 1.07 -67.94
CA ALA A 15 -5.83 1.78 -67.38
C ALA A 15 -5.43 3.15 -66.81
N VAL A 16 -4.28 3.23 -66.15
CA VAL A 16 -3.71 4.48 -65.61
C VAL A 16 -3.34 5.47 -66.71
N MET A 17 -2.94 5.00 -67.90
CA MET A 17 -2.71 5.84 -69.09
C MET A 17 -3.98 6.16 -69.90
N LEU A 18 -5.12 5.52 -69.58
CA LEU A 18 -6.43 5.76 -70.21
C LEU A 18 -7.33 6.70 -69.41
N SER A 19 -7.18 6.77 -68.08
CA SER A 19 -8.06 7.53 -67.20
C SER A 19 -7.33 8.09 -65.98
N SER A 20 -7.52 9.39 -65.72
CA SER A 20 -7.05 10.05 -64.49
C SER A 20 -7.67 9.45 -63.22
N ASP A 21 -8.92 8.99 -63.30
CA ASP A 21 -9.59 8.40 -62.14
C ASP A 21 -9.00 7.03 -61.80
N ALA A 22 -8.57 6.29 -62.84
CA ALA A 22 -7.83 5.05 -62.66
C ALA A 22 -6.40 5.29 -62.13
N ALA A 23 -5.76 6.40 -62.55
CA ALA A 23 -4.49 6.83 -61.97
C ALA A 23 -4.62 7.08 -60.46
N ASN A 24 -5.58 7.90 -60.03
CA ASN A 24 -5.84 8.19 -58.61
C ASN A 24 -6.02 6.90 -57.79
N ALA A 25 -6.91 6.00 -58.23
CA ALA A 25 -7.25 4.77 -57.50
C ALA A 25 -6.06 3.79 -57.34
N VAL A 26 -5.13 3.77 -58.29
CA VAL A 26 -3.96 2.87 -58.26
C VAL A 26 -2.79 3.49 -57.50
N MET A 27 -2.56 4.80 -57.62
CA MET A 27 -1.43 5.50 -56.99
C MET A 27 -1.47 5.42 -55.46
N ASP A 28 -2.65 5.28 -54.86
CA ASP A 28 -2.83 5.08 -53.41
C ASP A 28 -2.65 3.61 -52.97
N LYS A 29 -2.59 2.66 -53.91
CA LYS A 29 -2.57 1.20 -53.65
C LYS A 29 -1.25 0.52 -53.98
N LEU A 30 -0.57 0.92 -55.05
CA LEU A 30 0.61 0.23 -55.59
C LEU A 30 1.85 1.12 -55.61
N SER A 31 3.01 0.49 -55.44
CA SER A 31 4.33 1.08 -55.64
C SER A 31 5.04 0.46 -56.85
N PRO A 32 6.11 1.09 -57.39
CA PRO A 32 6.90 0.49 -58.47
C PRO A 32 7.45 -0.91 -58.13
N GLU A 33 7.75 -1.22 -56.86
CA GLU A 33 8.24 -2.54 -56.44
C GLU A 33 7.20 -3.66 -56.55
N ASP A 34 5.91 -3.32 -56.63
CA ASP A 34 4.80 -4.27 -56.68
C ASP A 34 4.60 -4.90 -58.07
N PHE A 35 5.22 -4.33 -59.10
CA PHE A 35 5.28 -4.94 -60.42
C PHE A 35 6.45 -5.93 -60.50
N TYR A 36 6.21 -7.11 -61.09
CA TYR A 36 7.24 -8.15 -61.24
C TYR A 36 8.21 -7.87 -62.39
N VAL A 37 7.75 -7.21 -63.45
CA VAL A 37 8.56 -6.91 -64.64
C VAL A 37 9.28 -5.57 -64.47
N PRO A 38 10.63 -5.49 -64.58
CA PRO A 38 11.37 -4.23 -64.42
C PRO A 38 10.90 -3.09 -65.34
N ALA A 39 10.46 -3.41 -66.56
CA ALA A 39 9.87 -2.41 -67.47
C ALA A 39 8.59 -1.80 -66.90
N HIS A 40 7.72 -2.60 -66.26
CA HIS A 40 6.52 -2.12 -65.61
C HIS A 40 6.84 -1.22 -64.40
N GLN A 41 7.88 -1.55 -63.64
CA GLN A 41 8.37 -0.72 -62.53
C GLN A 41 8.76 0.68 -63.03
N ALA A 42 9.58 0.76 -64.09
CA ALA A 42 10.03 2.04 -64.67
C ALA A 42 8.89 2.87 -65.31
N ILE A 43 7.91 2.20 -65.93
CA ILE A 43 6.69 2.86 -66.44
C ILE A 43 5.89 3.43 -65.27
N PHE A 44 5.64 2.65 -64.21
CA PHE A 44 4.86 3.08 -63.05
C PHE A 44 5.57 4.18 -62.24
N GLU A 45 6.89 4.13 -62.12
CA GLU A 45 7.70 5.20 -61.53
C GLU A 45 7.56 6.51 -62.32
N SER A 46 7.60 6.45 -63.66
CA SER A 46 7.42 7.61 -64.54
C SER A 46 6.01 8.19 -64.45
N VAL A 47 4.99 7.32 -64.38
CA VAL A 47 3.59 7.67 -64.08
C VAL A 47 3.49 8.39 -62.72
N GLY A 48 4.12 7.86 -61.68
CA GLY A 48 4.14 8.48 -60.34
C GLY A 48 4.85 9.83 -60.31
N GLN A 49 5.89 10.05 -61.11
CA GLN A 49 6.54 11.36 -61.26
C GLN A 49 5.59 12.38 -61.92
N LEU A 50 4.84 11.98 -62.94
CA LEU A 50 3.85 12.83 -63.61
C LEU A 50 2.66 13.15 -62.68
N TYR A 51 2.18 12.14 -61.93
CA TYR A 51 1.13 12.27 -60.91
C TYR A 51 1.51 13.30 -59.84
N ASN A 52 2.68 13.14 -59.21
CA ASN A 52 3.19 14.09 -58.22
C ASN A 52 3.49 15.47 -58.81
N GLY A 53 3.80 15.56 -60.10
CA GLY A 53 3.93 16.81 -60.85
C GLY A 53 2.59 17.46 -61.25
N ASN A 54 1.45 16.83 -60.93
CA ASN A 54 0.10 17.19 -61.36
C ASN A 54 -0.01 17.41 -62.89
N GLN A 55 0.67 16.55 -63.66
CA GLN A 55 0.68 16.57 -65.12
C GLN A 55 -0.30 15.51 -65.68
N PRO A 56 -0.86 15.70 -66.89
CA PRO A 56 -1.67 14.68 -67.54
C PRO A 56 -0.89 13.37 -67.67
N ILE A 57 -1.55 12.24 -67.40
CA ILE A 57 -0.96 10.89 -67.52
C ILE A 57 -1.58 10.24 -68.75
N ASP A 58 -0.84 10.25 -69.84
CA ASP A 58 -1.20 9.62 -71.11
C ASP A 58 0.08 9.08 -71.78
N VAL A 59 -0.06 8.31 -72.87
CA VAL A 59 1.11 7.73 -73.55
C VAL A 59 2.08 8.78 -74.11
N VAL A 60 1.63 10.00 -74.43
CA VAL A 60 2.52 11.08 -74.90
C VAL A 60 3.34 11.62 -73.74
N THR A 61 2.72 11.91 -72.58
CA THR A 61 3.45 12.43 -71.41
C THR A 61 4.33 11.38 -70.76
N VAL A 62 3.85 10.13 -70.64
CA VAL A 62 4.63 9.01 -70.10
C VAL A 62 5.81 8.67 -71.00
N SER A 63 5.63 8.67 -72.33
CA SER A 63 6.76 8.41 -73.24
C SER A 63 7.80 9.54 -73.29
N ASP A 64 7.39 10.81 -73.11
CA ASP A 64 8.34 11.92 -73.00
C ASP A 64 9.08 11.90 -71.64
N ALA A 65 8.40 11.55 -70.54
CA ALA A 65 9.05 11.33 -69.24
C ALA A 65 10.11 10.22 -69.31
N LEU A 66 9.75 9.05 -69.83
CA LEU A 66 10.67 7.91 -70.05
C LEU A 66 11.82 8.24 -71.03
N ARG A 67 11.60 9.17 -71.97
CA ARG A 67 12.65 9.63 -72.89
C ARG A 67 13.64 10.57 -72.20
N ARG A 68 13.18 11.41 -71.28
CA ARG A 68 14.04 12.31 -70.48
C ARG A 68 14.89 11.54 -69.47
N SER A 69 14.46 10.35 -69.04
CA SER A 69 15.22 9.45 -68.16
C SER A 69 16.07 8.40 -68.89
N ASP A 70 16.09 8.38 -70.23
CA ASP A 70 16.79 7.39 -71.08
C ASP A 70 16.30 5.93 -70.90
N GLU A 71 15.10 5.73 -70.34
CA GLU A 71 14.50 4.41 -70.11
C GLU A 71 13.50 4.00 -71.22
N LEU A 72 13.06 4.92 -72.09
CA LEU A 72 12.02 4.64 -73.10
C LEU A 72 12.34 3.42 -73.99
N ASP A 73 13.58 3.29 -74.47
CA ASP A 73 13.98 2.15 -75.31
C ASP A 73 14.11 0.85 -74.49
N ARG A 74 14.40 0.96 -73.18
CA ARG A 74 14.53 -0.18 -72.26
C ARG A 74 13.17 -0.78 -71.88
N VAL A 75 12.11 0.03 -71.87
CA VAL A 75 10.73 -0.44 -71.62
C VAL A 75 9.98 -0.88 -72.89
N GLY A 76 10.62 -0.92 -74.06
CA GLY A 76 10.00 -1.36 -75.31
C GLY A 76 9.44 -0.23 -76.20
N GLY A 77 9.71 1.02 -75.87
CA GLY A 77 9.34 2.19 -76.66
C GLY A 77 7.85 2.53 -76.65
N VAL A 78 7.48 3.55 -77.44
CA VAL A 78 6.10 4.07 -77.53
C VAL A 78 5.10 3.01 -78.00
N ILE A 79 5.56 2.06 -78.83
CA ILE A 79 4.73 0.96 -79.33
C ILE A 79 4.24 0.10 -78.16
N TYR A 80 5.13 -0.28 -77.23
CA TYR A 80 4.75 -1.08 -76.08
C TYR A 80 3.74 -0.36 -75.17
N LEU A 81 3.96 0.94 -74.89
CA LEU A 81 3.00 1.75 -74.12
C LEU A 81 1.61 1.82 -74.79
N THR A 82 1.58 1.82 -76.13
CA THR A 82 0.32 1.79 -76.90
C THR A 82 -0.36 0.42 -76.80
N GLU A 83 0.40 -0.68 -76.90
CA GLU A 83 -0.12 -2.04 -76.68
C GLU A 83 -0.70 -2.23 -75.28
N LEU A 84 -0.09 -1.64 -74.24
CA LEU A 84 -0.63 -1.69 -72.88
C LEU A 84 -2.03 -1.08 -72.78
N MET A 85 -2.29 0.06 -73.46
CA MET A 85 -3.64 0.63 -73.52
C MET A 85 -4.65 -0.28 -74.23
N GLU A 86 -4.26 -0.91 -75.33
CA GLU A 86 -5.15 -1.78 -76.13
C GLU A 86 -5.54 -3.08 -75.39
N ARG A 87 -4.75 -3.51 -74.40
CA ARG A 87 -5.02 -4.74 -73.62
C ARG A 87 -6.01 -4.54 -72.46
N VAL A 88 -6.36 -3.30 -72.10
CA VAL A 88 -7.24 -3.00 -70.97
C VAL A 88 -8.70 -3.35 -71.29
N PRO A 89 -9.34 -4.29 -70.56
CA PRO A 89 -10.73 -4.65 -70.86
C PRO A 89 -11.72 -3.53 -70.51
N THR A 90 -11.57 -2.95 -69.31
CA THR A 90 -12.30 -1.75 -68.87
C THR A 90 -11.49 -1.01 -67.81
N ALA A 91 -11.21 0.28 -68.01
CA ALA A 91 -10.46 1.09 -67.03
C ALA A 91 -11.18 1.25 -65.67
N SER A 92 -12.50 1.08 -65.62
CA SER A 92 -13.28 1.11 -64.35
C SER A 92 -13.01 -0.06 -63.42
N ASN A 93 -12.36 -1.13 -63.89
CA ASN A 93 -12.06 -2.32 -63.10
C ASN A 93 -10.62 -2.30 -62.56
N VAL A 94 -9.93 -1.16 -62.64
CA VAL A 94 -8.51 -1.06 -62.28
C VAL A 94 -8.23 -1.46 -60.84
N ASP A 95 -9.15 -1.17 -59.91
CA ASP A 95 -9.08 -1.61 -58.51
C ASP A 95 -8.87 -3.13 -58.40
N TYR A 96 -9.64 -3.91 -59.15
CA TYR A 96 -9.55 -5.37 -59.11
C TYR A 96 -8.22 -5.89 -59.67
N TYR A 97 -7.70 -5.25 -60.72
CA TYR A 97 -6.38 -5.60 -61.25
C TYR A 97 -5.25 -5.17 -60.31
N ALA A 98 -5.39 -4.03 -59.63
CA ALA A 98 -4.45 -3.55 -58.63
C ALA A 98 -4.41 -4.48 -57.40
N ASP A 99 -5.56 -4.89 -56.88
CA ASP A 99 -5.67 -5.85 -55.76
C ASP A 99 -4.96 -7.19 -56.10
N ILE A 100 -5.03 -7.66 -57.36
CA ILE A 100 -4.30 -8.85 -57.84
C ILE A 100 -2.78 -8.63 -57.85
N VAL A 101 -2.31 -7.46 -58.30
CA VAL A 101 -0.88 -7.11 -58.31
C VAL A 101 -0.35 -6.98 -56.87
N GLU A 102 -1.11 -6.34 -55.97
CA GLU A 102 -0.81 -6.23 -54.54
C GLU A 102 -0.70 -7.63 -53.91
N GLU A 103 -1.69 -8.52 -54.11
CA GLU A 103 -1.66 -9.86 -53.53
C GLU A 103 -0.42 -10.65 -53.99
N HIS A 104 -0.06 -10.58 -55.28
CA HIS A 104 1.13 -11.24 -55.78
C HIS A 104 2.42 -10.61 -55.23
N SER A 105 2.48 -9.29 -55.03
CA SER A 105 3.61 -8.61 -54.38
C SER A 105 3.76 -8.98 -52.90
N MET A 106 2.66 -9.02 -52.14
CA MET A 106 2.65 -9.48 -50.75
C MET A 106 3.17 -10.93 -50.65
N ARG A 107 2.73 -11.82 -51.54
CA ARG A 107 3.23 -13.20 -51.61
C ARG A 107 4.73 -13.26 -51.94
N ARG A 108 5.27 -12.41 -52.83
CA ARG A 108 6.73 -12.30 -53.07
C ARG A 108 7.48 -11.76 -51.86
N SER A 109 6.91 -10.79 -51.16
CA SER A 109 7.48 -10.18 -49.95
C SER A 109 7.58 -11.20 -48.82
N LEU A 110 6.53 -12.00 -48.60
CA LEU A 110 6.52 -13.10 -47.63
C LEU A 110 7.58 -14.16 -47.92
N LEU A 111 7.80 -14.51 -49.19
CA LEU A 111 8.87 -15.43 -49.59
C LEU A 111 10.27 -14.88 -49.30
N ARG A 112 10.51 -13.57 -49.52
CA ARG A 112 11.78 -12.92 -49.14
C ARG A 112 11.99 -12.89 -47.63
N ALA A 113 10.94 -12.58 -46.87
CA ALA A 113 10.98 -12.60 -45.40
C ALA A 113 11.27 -14.01 -44.86
N GLY A 114 10.59 -15.05 -45.38
CA GLY A 114 10.84 -16.44 -44.99
C GLY A 114 12.26 -16.91 -45.30
N ALA A 115 12.85 -16.49 -46.42
CA ALA A 115 14.26 -16.75 -46.72
C ALA A 115 15.18 -16.06 -45.69
N LYS A 116 14.97 -14.77 -45.40
CA LYS A 116 15.75 -14.03 -44.40
C LYS A 116 15.63 -14.60 -42.98
N VAL A 117 14.45 -15.08 -42.58
CA VAL A 117 14.25 -15.81 -41.32
C VAL A 117 15.03 -17.13 -41.30
N THR A 118 15.11 -17.82 -42.44
CA THR A 118 15.90 -19.05 -42.56
C THR A 118 17.40 -18.75 -42.41
N ASP A 119 17.89 -17.66 -43.01
CA ASP A 119 19.28 -17.21 -42.86
C ASP A 119 19.59 -16.82 -41.41
N LEU A 120 18.71 -16.03 -40.75
CA LEU A 120 18.82 -15.67 -39.33
C LEU A 120 18.86 -16.91 -38.42
N ALA A 121 18.03 -17.92 -38.68
CA ALA A 121 18.00 -19.16 -37.90
C ALA A 121 19.23 -20.08 -38.12
N LEU A 122 20.05 -19.81 -39.12
CA LEU A 122 21.31 -20.50 -39.38
C LEU A 122 22.54 -19.76 -38.80
N GLN A 123 22.38 -18.52 -38.36
CA GLN A 123 23.39 -17.76 -37.64
C GLN A 123 23.43 -18.21 -36.17
N THR A 124 24.63 -18.31 -35.59
CA THR A 124 24.86 -18.88 -34.24
C THR A 124 25.68 -17.95 -33.34
N ASP A 125 25.82 -16.70 -33.75
CA ASP A 125 26.58 -15.62 -33.12
C ASP A 125 25.71 -14.65 -32.29
N GLU A 126 24.38 -14.74 -32.41
CA GLU A 126 23.40 -13.98 -31.62
C GLU A 126 22.63 -14.90 -30.64
N GLU A 127 22.05 -14.35 -29.57
CA GLU A 127 21.18 -15.12 -28.68
C GLU A 127 19.85 -15.47 -29.36
N ILE A 128 19.33 -16.67 -29.09
CA ILE A 128 18.11 -17.18 -29.74
C ILE A 128 16.88 -16.28 -29.53
N ILE A 129 16.85 -15.48 -28.45
CA ILE A 129 15.78 -14.52 -28.18
C ILE A 129 15.86 -13.34 -29.17
N ASP A 130 17.05 -12.80 -29.44
CA ASP A 130 17.23 -11.74 -30.42
C ASP A 130 16.97 -12.24 -31.85
N VAL A 131 17.37 -13.48 -32.17
CA VAL A 131 17.04 -14.12 -33.45
C VAL A 131 15.53 -14.27 -33.64
N ILE A 132 14.78 -14.59 -32.57
CA ILE A 132 13.30 -14.64 -32.59
C ILE A 132 12.69 -13.24 -32.75
N ASP A 133 13.16 -12.22 -32.00
CA ASP A 133 12.70 -10.83 -32.12
C ASP A 133 12.92 -10.30 -33.57
N HIS A 134 14.09 -10.54 -34.18
CA HIS A 134 14.39 -10.14 -35.55
C HIS A 134 13.58 -10.93 -36.61
N ALA A 135 13.31 -12.21 -36.35
CA ALA A 135 12.46 -13.03 -37.21
C ALA A 135 11.00 -12.55 -37.16
N GLU A 136 10.48 -12.23 -35.97
CA GLU A 136 9.14 -11.66 -35.79
C GLU A 136 9.03 -10.31 -36.52
N GLN A 137 9.98 -9.39 -36.32
CA GLN A 137 10.02 -8.11 -37.05
C GLN A 137 10.08 -8.31 -38.57
N THR A 138 10.88 -9.26 -39.05
CA THR A 138 11.04 -9.54 -40.49
C THR A 138 9.75 -10.07 -41.12
N VAL A 139 8.98 -10.91 -40.40
CA VAL A 139 7.69 -11.44 -40.88
C VAL A 139 6.56 -10.42 -40.74
N LEU A 140 6.51 -9.68 -39.64
CA LEU A 140 5.50 -8.63 -39.42
C LEU A 140 5.68 -7.46 -40.40
N GLY A 141 6.92 -7.10 -40.76
CA GLY A 141 7.22 -6.08 -41.75
C GLY A 141 6.65 -6.36 -43.15
N VAL A 142 6.28 -7.61 -43.45
CA VAL A 142 5.56 -7.97 -44.69
C VAL A 142 4.12 -7.44 -44.69
N ALA A 143 3.48 -7.38 -43.51
CA ALA A 143 2.14 -6.82 -43.33
C ALA A 143 2.17 -5.30 -43.09
N GLU A 144 3.24 -4.78 -42.47
CA GLU A 144 3.41 -3.35 -42.18
C GLU A 144 3.94 -2.53 -43.38
N ARG A 145 4.22 -3.17 -44.53
CA ARG A 145 4.74 -2.54 -45.76
C ARG A 145 3.84 -1.46 -46.41
N ARG A 146 2.65 -1.22 -45.85
CA ARG A 146 1.75 -0.10 -46.20
C ARG A 146 2.11 1.24 -45.54
N VAL A 147 3.10 1.29 -44.63
CA VAL A 147 3.67 2.58 -44.18
C VAL A 147 4.98 2.83 -44.93
N GLY A 148 4.86 3.42 -46.12
CA GLY A 148 6.02 3.83 -46.90
C GLY A 148 6.79 4.96 -46.22
N ASP A 149 8.11 4.80 -46.07
CA ASP A 149 9.03 5.88 -45.74
C ASP A 149 8.94 6.99 -46.80
N GLY A 150 8.42 8.18 -46.43
CA GLY A 150 8.29 9.28 -47.39
C GLY A 150 7.94 10.63 -46.77
N LEU A 151 8.46 11.70 -47.39
CA LEU A 151 7.96 13.05 -47.18
C LEU A 151 6.65 13.21 -47.97
N LEU A 152 5.51 13.16 -47.28
CA LEU A 152 4.21 13.39 -47.92
C LEU A 152 4.05 14.88 -48.30
N PRO A 153 3.55 15.19 -49.52
CA PRO A 153 3.21 16.55 -49.88
C PRO A 153 2.03 17.05 -49.03
N ILE A 154 2.06 18.33 -48.65
CA ILE A 154 1.08 18.91 -47.72
C ILE A 154 -0.35 18.97 -48.29
N ALA A 155 -0.53 18.93 -49.62
CA ALA A 155 -1.82 19.10 -50.28
C ALA A 155 -2.87 18.01 -49.91
N PRO A 156 -2.62 16.70 -50.09
CA PRO A 156 -3.56 15.67 -49.64
C PRO A 156 -3.77 15.66 -48.12
N MET A 157 -2.74 16.00 -47.33
CA MET A 157 -2.87 16.12 -45.87
C MET A 157 -3.77 17.28 -45.45
N LEU A 158 -3.77 18.40 -46.19
CA LEU A 158 -4.65 19.53 -45.93
C LEU A 158 -6.11 19.18 -46.21
N GLN A 159 -6.39 18.42 -47.27
CA GLN A 159 -7.77 18.05 -47.59
C GLN A 159 -8.38 17.17 -46.51
N SER A 160 -7.70 16.08 -46.10
CA SER A 160 -8.19 15.23 -45.01
C SER A 160 -8.23 15.93 -43.65
N THR A 161 -7.31 16.88 -43.38
CA THR A 161 -7.38 17.71 -42.17
C THR A 161 -8.57 18.67 -42.21
N LEU A 162 -8.92 19.24 -43.37
CA LEU A 162 -10.08 20.11 -43.53
C LEU A 162 -11.39 19.33 -43.39
N GLU A 163 -11.49 18.12 -43.97
CA GLU A 163 -12.64 17.23 -43.80
C GLU A 163 -12.88 16.92 -42.31
N VAL A 164 -11.83 16.61 -41.54
CA VAL A 164 -11.94 16.41 -40.08
C VAL A 164 -12.36 17.69 -39.35
N ILE A 165 -11.91 18.88 -39.79
CA ILE A 165 -12.34 20.16 -39.21
C ILE A 165 -13.81 20.45 -39.51
N GLU A 166 -14.28 20.17 -40.73
CA GLU A 166 -15.68 20.32 -41.13
C GLU A 166 -16.61 19.35 -40.38
N GLU A 167 -16.19 18.10 -40.15
CA GLU A 167 -16.92 17.14 -39.29
C GLU A 167 -17.02 17.64 -37.84
N LEU A 168 -15.93 18.18 -37.29
CA LEU A 168 -15.91 18.75 -35.94
C LEU A 168 -16.83 19.96 -35.83
N GLU A 169 -16.80 20.90 -36.79
CA GLU A 169 -17.70 22.05 -36.84
C GLU A 169 -19.17 21.61 -36.96
N ALA A 170 -19.47 20.63 -37.81
CA ALA A 170 -20.81 20.09 -37.99
C ALA A 170 -21.35 19.34 -36.75
N SER A 171 -20.46 18.73 -35.96
CA SER A 171 -20.84 17.98 -34.75
C SER A 171 -21.28 18.87 -33.58
N GLY A 172 -20.81 20.13 -33.53
CA GLY A 172 -21.09 21.08 -32.45
C GLY A 172 -20.53 20.69 -31.07
N ASN A 173 -19.66 19.66 -30.99
CA ASN A 173 -19.06 19.20 -29.73
C ASN A 173 -17.75 19.94 -29.42
N GLU A 174 -17.61 20.42 -28.18
CA GLU A 174 -16.37 21.07 -27.68
C GLU A 174 -15.23 20.08 -27.38
N ILE A 175 -15.49 18.75 -27.44
CA ILE A 175 -14.54 17.69 -27.10
C ILE A 175 -14.17 16.92 -28.37
N THR A 176 -12.89 16.96 -28.72
CA THR A 176 -12.34 16.38 -29.97
C THR A 176 -11.67 15.02 -29.79
N GLY A 177 -11.33 14.64 -28.54
CA GLY A 177 -10.77 13.35 -28.16
C GLY A 177 -11.73 12.53 -27.29
N LEU A 178 -11.23 11.44 -26.71
CA LEU A 178 -12.01 10.57 -25.83
C LEU A 178 -12.27 11.26 -24.48
N ALA A 179 -13.53 11.54 -24.16
CA ALA A 179 -13.91 12.24 -22.93
C ALA A 179 -13.49 11.48 -21.66
N THR A 180 -12.92 12.18 -20.69
CA THR A 180 -12.55 11.63 -19.37
C THR A 180 -13.74 11.48 -18.42
N GLY A 181 -14.89 12.07 -18.77
CA GLY A 181 -16.09 12.13 -17.94
C GLY A 181 -16.05 13.25 -16.89
N TYR A 182 -15.12 14.19 -17.02
CA TYR A 182 -14.95 15.35 -16.15
C TYR A 182 -14.94 16.60 -17.02
N ARG A 183 -16.02 17.40 -16.97
CA ARG A 183 -16.24 18.45 -17.96
C ARG A 183 -15.12 19.47 -17.96
N ASP A 184 -14.69 19.92 -16.78
CA ASP A 184 -13.68 20.97 -16.68
C ASP A 184 -12.28 20.46 -17.08
N LEU A 185 -12.03 19.15 -16.95
CA LEU A 185 -10.82 18.50 -17.45
C LEU A 185 -10.89 18.28 -18.97
N ASP A 186 -12.03 17.85 -19.50
CA ASP A 186 -12.25 17.65 -20.93
C ASP A 186 -12.21 18.96 -21.71
N THR A 187 -12.78 20.05 -21.18
CA THR A 187 -12.62 21.40 -21.74
C THR A 187 -11.15 21.87 -21.72
N LYS A 188 -10.34 21.39 -20.77
CA LYS A 188 -8.92 21.76 -20.65
C LYS A 188 -7.99 20.93 -21.52
N LEU A 189 -8.34 19.66 -21.77
CA LEU A 189 -7.56 18.71 -22.57
C LEU A 189 -8.05 18.56 -24.00
N ALA A 190 -9.27 19.01 -24.31
CA ALA A 190 -10.06 18.65 -25.49
C ALA A 190 -10.37 17.14 -25.60
N GLY A 191 -10.35 16.43 -24.47
CA GLY A 191 -10.42 14.96 -24.37
C GLY A 191 -9.05 14.27 -24.51
N LEU A 192 -9.02 12.94 -24.37
CA LEU A 192 -7.82 12.13 -24.55
C LEU A 192 -7.67 11.73 -26.03
N HIS A 193 -6.72 12.37 -26.72
CA HIS A 193 -6.48 12.07 -28.12
C HIS A 193 -5.72 10.74 -28.34
N PRO A 194 -5.98 10.05 -29.46
CA PRO A 194 -5.14 8.97 -29.98
C PRO A 194 -3.64 9.26 -29.91
N ALA A 195 -2.84 8.21 -29.79
CA ALA A 195 -1.38 8.28 -29.78
C ALA A 195 -0.70 9.06 -28.62
N ASN A 196 -1.46 9.59 -27.65
CA ASN A 196 -0.91 10.32 -26.51
C ASN A 196 -0.53 9.43 -25.31
N LEU A 197 0.57 9.78 -24.65
CA LEU A 197 0.96 9.29 -23.33
C LEU A 197 0.63 10.38 -22.29
N LEU A 198 -0.35 10.08 -21.44
CA LEU A 198 -0.78 10.86 -20.28
C LEU A 198 -0.10 10.32 -19.03
N ILE A 199 0.68 11.15 -18.33
CA ILE A 199 1.21 10.81 -17.01
C ILE A 199 0.29 11.41 -15.95
N VAL A 200 -0.21 10.59 -15.04
CA VAL A 200 -0.94 11.05 -13.84
C VAL A 200 -0.06 10.78 -12.64
N ALA A 201 0.34 11.85 -11.94
CA ALA A 201 1.26 11.74 -10.82
C ALA A 201 0.79 12.45 -9.56
N GLY A 202 1.12 11.85 -8.42
CA GLY A 202 0.77 12.34 -7.09
C GLY A 202 1.76 11.85 -6.04
N ARG A 203 1.68 12.40 -4.83
CA ARG A 203 2.33 11.78 -3.67
C ARG A 203 1.45 10.61 -3.20
N PRO A 204 2.03 9.50 -2.70
CA PRO A 204 1.27 8.46 -2.00
C PRO A 204 0.37 9.09 -0.93
N SER A 205 -0.86 8.59 -0.82
CA SER A 205 -1.89 9.07 0.11
C SER A 205 -1.92 10.59 0.31
N MET A 206 -2.33 11.35 -0.72
CA MET A 206 -2.70 12.78 -0.62
C MET A 206 -3.90 13.04 0.33
N GLY A 207 -3.81 12.61 1.59
CA GLY A 207 -4.74 12.86 2.69
C GLY A 207 -4.23 12.26 4.01
N LYS A 208 -3.78 11.00 3.97
CA LYS A 208 -3.90 10.08 5.10
C LYS A 208 -2.54 9.94 5.76
N CYS A 209 -2.33 10.59 6.90
CA CYS A 209 -1.07 10.51 7.63
C CYS A 209 -1.28 10.33 9.13
N LEU A 210 -0.32 9.65 9.77
CA LEU A 210 -0.23 9.36 11.21
C LEU A 210 0.98 10.11 11.80
N VAL A 211 1.08 10.24 13.12
CA VAL A 211 2.25 10.87 13.76
C VAL A 211 3.42 9.89 13.89
N GLY A 212 4.65 10.39 13.97
CA GLY A 212 5.87 9.55 13.96
C GLY A 212 5.90 8.46 15.03
N GLY A 213 5.54 8.83 16.26
CA GLY A 213 5.46 7.91 17.41
C GLY A 213 4.28 6.95 17.40
N THR A 214 3.42 6.94 16.37
CA THR A 214 2.41 5.89 16.21
C THR A 214 3.10 4.58 15.87
N ARG A 215 2.69 3.49 16.54
CA ARG A 215 3.37 2.20 16.44
C ARG A 215 2.58 1.15 15.67
N VAL A 216 3.31 0.33 14.95
CA VAL A 216 2.81 -0.84 14.21
C VAL A 216 3.41 -2.13 14.77
N VAL A 217 2.66 -3.24 14.61
CA VAL A 217 3.07 -4.59 15.01
C VAL A 217 3.77 -5.29 13.85
N ASP A 218 4.96 -5.83 14.07
CA ASP A 218 5.53 -6.87 13.21
C ASP A 218 4.90 -8.23 13.53
N PRO A 219 4.12 -8.85 12.61
CA PRO A 219 3.51 -10.15 12.84
C PRO A 219 4.50 -11.33 12.81
N LYS A 220 5.76 -11.13 12.40
CA LYS A 220 6.80 -12.19 12.38
C LYS A 220 7.64 -12.19 13.64
N THR A 221 8.08 -11.03 14.12
CA THR A 221 8.94 -10.92 15.32
C THR A 221 8.18 -10.58 16.59
N GLY A 222 6.94 -10.10 16.48
CA GLY A 222 6.16 -9.57 17.59
C GLY A 222 6.49 -8.12 17.98
N ALA A 223 7.57 -7.55 17.43
CA ALA A 223 8.05 -6.21 17.75
C ALA A 223 6.97 -5.14 17.56
N MET A 224 7.05 -4.09 18.39
CA MET A 224 6.31 -2.84 18.23
C MET A 224 7.32 -1.78 17.79
N VAL A 225 7.09 -1.13 16.64
CA VAL A 225 8.03 -0.14 16.09
C VAL A 225 7.26 1.12 15.70
N ALA A 226 7.85 2.29 15.96
CA ALA A 226 7.28 3.57 15.55
C ALA A 226 7.42 3.76 14.03
N ILE A 227 6.44 4.39 13.38
CA ILE A 227 6.45 4.58 11.92
C ILE A 227 7.65 5.46 11.50
N GLU A 228 8.07 6.41 12.33
CA GLU A 228 9.23 7.26 12.02
C GLU A 228 10.56 6.51 11.94
N ASP A 229 10.75 5.45 12.74
CA ASP A 229 11.96 4.62 12.72
C ASP A 229 12.06 3.73 11.47
N LEU A 230 10.99 3.62 10.69
CA LEU A 230 10.89 2.76 9.51
C LEU A 230 11.13 3.53 8.19
N VAL A 231 11.22 4.86 8.24
CA VAL A 231 11.51 5.67 7.05
C VAL A 231 13.00 5.74 6.76
N GLY A 232 13.40 5.25 5.58
CA GLY A 232 14.77 5.39 5.07
C GLY A 232 15.72 4.26 5.47
N VAL A 233 15.22 3.18 6.08
CA VAL A 233 16.01 1.98 6.38
C VAL A 233 16.14 1.13 5.11
N VAL A 234 17.33 1.10 4.51
CA VAL A 234 17.56 0.49 3.18
C VAL A 234 17.79 -1.02 3.23
N ASP A 235 18.28 -1.59 4.34
CA ASP A 235 18.61 -3.02 4.42
C ASP A 235 18.35 -3.70 5.78
N SER A 236 17.71 -4.88 5.71
CA SER A 236 17.82 -6.03 6.63
C SER A 236 17.45 -5.95 8.13
N HIS A 237 16.98 -4.81 8.67
CA HIS A 237 16.34 -4.78 10.02
C HIS A 237 15.01 -4.00 10.08
N GLY A 238 14.59 -3.38 8.97
CA GLY A 238 13.30 -2.68 8.88
C GLY A 238 12.12 -3.65 8.80
N LEU A 239 11.03 -3.31 9.50
CA LEU A 239 9.80 -4.10 9.64
C LEU A 239 9.16 -4.38 8.26
N GLN A 240 9.31 -5.62 7.77
CA GLN A 240 8.88 -6.02 6.43
C GLN A 240 7.38 -6.29 6.30
N HIS A 241 6.66 -6.43 7.41
CA HIS A 241 5.26 -6.85 7.45
C HIS A 241 4.51 -6.09 8.55
N VAL A 242 3.26 -5.72 8.31
CA VAL A 242 2.33 -5.17 9.30
C VAL A 242 1.13 -6.10 9.46
N LEU A 243 0.30 -5.85 10.47
CA LEU A 243 -1.06 -6.40 10.52
C LEU A 243 -2.03 -5.51 9.72
N ALA A 244 -2.85 -6.13 8.89
CA ALA A 244 -4.01 -5.51 8.24
C ALA A 244 -5.29 -6.20 8.71
N PHE A 245 -6.43 -5.52 8.56
CA PHE A 245 -7.74 -6.11 8.79
C PHE A 245 -8.30 -6.65 7.48
N ASP A 246 -8.57 -7.95 7.43
CA ASP A 246 -9.39 -8.54 6.38
C ASP A 246 -10.88 -8.37 6.73
N SER A 247 -11.60 -7.71 5.84
CA SER A 247 -13.04 -7.49 5.92
C SER A 247 -13.89 -8.72 5.56
N GLN A 248 -13.33 -9.73 4.90
CA GLN A 248 -14.03 -10.98 4.58
C GLN A 248 -14.03 -11.89 5.81
N ASP A 249 -12.86 -12.28 6.31
CA ASP A 249 -12.76 -13.14 7.50
C ASP A 249 -12.94 -12.39 8.83
N HIS A 250 -13.02 -11.05 8.80
CA HIS A 250 -13.04 -10.18 9.98
C HIS A 250 -11.81 -10.36 10.91
N LYS A 251 -10.67 -10.78 10.34
CA LYS A 251 -9.43 -11.15 11.02
C LYS A 251 -8.33 -10.13 10.87
N LEU A 252 -7.37 -10.14 11.81
CA LEU A 252 -6.09 -9.49 11.59
C LEU A 252 -5.15 -10.46 10.87
N VAL A 253 -4.67 -10.06 9.71
CA VAL A 253 -3.86 -10.86 8.79
C VAL A 253 -2.53 -10.16 8.50
N VAL A 254 -1.53 -10.94 8.04
CA VAL A 254 -0.22 -10.42 7.69
C VAL A 254 -0.28 -9.73 6.32
N ALA A 255 0.17 -8.47 6.26
CA ALA A 255 0.31 -7.72 5.02
C ALA A 255 1.73 -7.15 4.88
N SER A 256 2.24 -7.05 3.65
CA SER A 256 3.54 -6.46 3.37
C SER A 256 3.36 -5.00 2.91
N PRO A 257 3.88 -4.00 3.65
CA PRO A 257 3.92 -2.63 3.18
C PRO A 257 4.97 -2.46 2.08
N THR A 258 4.66 -1.66 1.06
CA THR A 258 5.54 -1.36 -0.08
C THR A 258 6.32 -0.07 0.09
N ALA A 259 5.81 0.89 0.88
CA ALA A 259 6.47 2.17 1.13
C ALA A 259 6.24 2.71 2.53
N TRP A 260 7.26 3.37 3.07
CA TRP A 260 7.24 4.14 4.31
C TRP A 260 7.61 5.59 3.99
N SER A 261 6.69 6.54 4.19
CA SER A 261 6.87 7.95 3.81
C SER A 261 6.80 8.88 5.00
N ASP A 262 7.83 9.70 5.18
CA ASP A 262 7.71 10.96 5.92
C ASP A 262 7.02 11.97 5.01
N ASN A 263 5.99 12.60 5.56
CA ASN A 263 5.05 13.48 4.89
C ASN A 263 5.04 14.88 5.55
N GLY A 264 6.06 15.20 6.36
CA GLY A 264 6.30 16.53 6.92
C GLY A 264 5.37 16.91 8.07
N VAL A 265 5.41 18.18 8.47
CA VAL A 265 4.69 18.69 9.65
C VAL A 265 3.28 19.18 9.29
N ARG A 266 2.27 18.61 9.94
CA ARG A 266 0.84 18.84 9.68
C ARG A 266 0.05 18.94 10.98
N ASP A 267 -1.11 19.58 10.90
CA ASP A 267 -2.10 19.61 11.97
C ASP A 267 -2.74 18.23 12.14
N THR A 268 -2.66 17.71 13.36
CA THR A 268 -3.19 16.40 13.72
C THR A 268 -4.17 16.49 14.88
N PHE A 269 -5.01 15.46 14.98
CA PHE A 269 -6.07 15.32 15.94
C PHE A 269 -5.89 13.98 16.66
N ALA A 270 -5.92 14.01 17.98
CA ALA A 270 -5.83 12.84 18.82
C ALA A 270 -7.23 12.30 19.11
N VAL A 271 -7.59 11.19 18.47
CA VAL A 271 -8.83 10.45 18.75
C VAL A 271 -8.58 9.55 19.94
N SER A 272 -9.31 9.76 21.03
CA SER A 272 -9.26 8.91 22.23
C SER A 272 -10.56 8.12 22.37
N THR A 273 -10.46 6.80 22.54
CA THR A 273 -11.65 5.92 22.63
C THR A 273 -12.09 5.65 24.07
N ARG A 274 -13.24 4.98 24.23
CA ARG A 274 -13.84 4.65 25.53
C ARG A 274 -13.05 3.58 26.30
N LEU A 275 -12.28 2.71 25.64
CA LEU A 275 -11.25 1.85 26.24
C LEU A 275 -9.92 2.58 26.48
N GLY A 276 -9.75 3.81 25.99
CA GLY A 276 -8.53 4.60 26.14
C GLY A 276 -7.46 4.31 25.09
N ARG A 277 -7.80 3.62 23.99
CA ARG A 277 -6.97 3.63 22.78
C ARG A 277 -6.83 5.07 22.31
N ARG A 278 -5.70 5.38 21.69
CA ARG A 278 -5.41 6.72 21.19
C ARG A 278 -4.62 6.61 19.90
N ILE A 279 -5.15 7.16 18.82
CA ILE A 279 -4.44 7.36 17.56
C ILE A 279 -4.39 8.86 17.27
N THR A 280 -3.30 9.34 16.68
CA THR A 280 -3.15 10.75 16.33
C THR A 280 -2.86 10.84 14.84
N ALA A 281 -3.75 11.50 14.10
CA ALA A 281 -3.78 11.47 12.64
C ALA A 281 -4.23 12.82 12.05
N THR A 282 -4.09 12.98 10.73
CA THR A 282 -4.64 14.14 10.00
C THR A 282 -6.18 14.14 9.99
N ALA A 283 -6.80 15.31 9.86
CA ALA A 283 -8.26 15.50 9.85
C ALA A 283 -9.00 14.58 8.85
N ASN A 284 -8.41 14.39 7.67
CA ASN A 284 -8.94 13.59 6.57
C ASN A 284 -8.47 12.11 6.60
N HIS A 285 -7.86 11.66 7.69
CA HIS A 285 -7.46 10.26 7.88
C HIS A 285 -8.71 9.40 8.16
N PRO A 286 -9.06 8.40 7.32
CA PRO A 286 -10.23 7.58 7.54
C PRO A 286 -9.99 6.57 8.66
N LEU A 287 -10.91 6.52 9.62
CA LEU A 287 -10.99 5.44 10.61
C LEU A 287 -12.15 4.52 10.23
N LEU A 288 -11.98 3.22 10.43
CA LEU A 288 -13.01 2.24 10.10
C LEU A 288 -14.14 2.29 11.14
N THR A 289 -15.36 2.61 10.72
CA THR A 289 -16.60 2.48 11.52
C THR A 289 -17.40 1.27 11.06
N TRP A 290 -18.42 0.86 11.81
CA TRP A 290 -19.30 -0.24 11.39
C TRP A 290 -19.94 0.01 10.01
N LYS A 291 -20.32 1.26 9.72
CA LYS A 291 -20.97 1.66 8.45
C LYS A 291 -19.98 1.96 7.33
N GLY A 292 -18.68 1.86 7.60
CA GLY A 292 -17.63 2.07 6.63
C GLY A 292 -16.51 3.00 7.08
N TRP A 293 -15.58 3.27 6.17
CA TRP A 293 -14.48 4.21 6.39
C TRP A 293 -15.00 5.64 6.43
N LYS A 294 -14.72 6.35 7.53
CA LYS A 294 -15.17 7.73 7.74
C LYS A 294 -13.98 8.62 8.11
N PRO A 295 -13.76 9.77 7.45
CA PRO A 295 -12.73 10.74 7.82
C PRO A 295 -12.82 11.16 9.28
N LEU A 296 -11.67 11.42 9.91
CA LEU A 296 -11.58 11.81 11.31
C LEU A 296 -12.40 13.07 11.61
N ASP A 297 -12.40 14.06 10.72
CA ASP A 297 -13.13 15.32 10.89
C ASP A 297 -14.66 15.23 10.66
N GLU A 298 -15.14 14.13 10.09
CA GLU A 298 -16.57 13.80 10.07
C GLU A 298 -17.02 13.05 11.34
N LEU A 299 -16.08 12.43 12.08
CA LEU A 299 -16.38 11.66 13.29
C LEU A 299 -16.71 12.56 14.48
N ALA A 300 -17.60 12.08 15.35
CA ALA A 300 -17.99 12.78 16.57
C ALA A 300 -17.82 11.89 17.82
N GLU A 301 -17.84 12.50 19.01
CA GLU A 301 -17.95 11.73 20.26
C GLU A 301 -19.20 10.84 20.24
N GLY A 302 -19.02 9.56 20.55
CA GLY A 302 -20.06 8.53 20.48
C GLY A 302 -20.09 7.71 19.19
N ASP A 303 -19.46 8.15 18.08
CA ASP A 303 -19.23 7.29 16.92
C ASP A 303 -18.31 6.11 17.32
N ALA A 304 -18.54 4.92 16.76
CA ALA A 304 -17.76 3.72 17.10
C ALA A 304 -16.78 3.34 15.98
N ILE A 305 -15.50 3.17 16.35
CA ILE A 305 -14.42 2.80 15.44
C ILE A 305 -13.84 1.41 15.76
N ALA A 306 -13.27 0.78 14.73
CA ALA A 306 -12.57 -0.49 14.80
C ALA A 306 -11.24 -0.35 15.55
N VAL A 307 -11.13 -1.04 16.68
CA VAL A 307 -9.88 -1.21 17.44
C VAL A 307 -9.61 -2.69 17.67
N ALA A 308 -8.35 -3.08 17.85
CA ALA A 308 -8.01 -4.48 18.10
C ALA A 308 -8.60 -4.96 19.44
N GLY A 309 -9.35 -6.07 19.39
CA GLY A 309 -9.79 -6.85 20.54
C GLY A 309 -8.85 -8.02 20.86
N ARG A 310 -8.09 -8.49 19.87
CA ARG A 310 -7.04 -9.50 19.97
C ARG A 310 -5.94 -9.18 18.95
N VAL A 311 -4.69 -9.43 19.31
CA VAL A 311 -3.52 -9.33 18.41
C VAL A 311 -2.72 -10.62 18.60
N ASP A 312 -3.08 -11.71 17.91
CA ASP A 312 -2.52 -13.05 18.17
C ASP A 312 -1.13 -13.26 17.55
N VAL A 313 -0.21 -12.36 17.87
CA VAL A 313 1.18 -12.35 17.41
C VAL A 313 2.06 -12.46 18.64
N HIS A 314 2.93 -13.46 18.69
CA HIS A 314 3.89 -13.65 19.76
C HIS A 314 5.28 -13.80 19.13
N GLY A 315 6.30 -13.22 19.76
CA GLY A 315 7.66 -13.34 19.22
C GLY A 315 8.31 -14.67 19.56
N VAL A 316 9.55 -14.84 19.11
CA VAL A 316 10.33 -16.08 19.25
C VAL A 316 11.59 -15.90 20.10
N ASP A 317 11.93 -14.67 20.47
CA ASP A 317 13.16 -14.34 21.20
C ASP A 317 13.01 -14.79 22.66
N ARG A 318 13.96 -15.57 23.18
CA ARG A 318 13.94 -15.99 24.59
C ARG A 318 15.01 -15.27 25.41
N LEU A 319 14.59 -14.71 26.55
CA LEU A 319 15.49 -14.25 27.61
C LEU A 319 15.55 -15.30 28.73
N PRO A 320 16.54 -15.24 29.65
CA PRO A 320 16.51 -16.05 30.87
C PRO A 320 15.28 -15.71 31.71
N ASP A 321 14.54 -16.70 32.23
CA ASP A 321 13.32 -16.46 33.02
C ASP A 321 13.57 -15.55 34.24
N ALA A 322 14.74 -15.69 34.88
CA ALA A 322 15.18 -14.80 35.97
C ALA A 322 15.32 -13.32 35.51
N GLU A 323 15.75 -13.09 34.27
CA GLU A 323 15.84 -11.74 33.69
C GLU A 323 14.43 -11.19 33.40
N VAL A 324 13.56 -11.99 32.79
CA VAL A 324 12.14 -11.63 32.52
C VAL A 324 11.40 -11.27 33.81
N SER A 325 11.56 -12.08 34.87
CA SER A 325 10.99 -11.80 36.20
C SER A 325 11.57 -10.52 36.81
N LEU A 326 12.88 -10.29 36.72
CA LEU A 326 13.52 -9.07 37.24
C LEU A 326 13.07 -7.82 36.49
N LEU A 327 12.91 -7.88 35.16
CA LEU A 327 12.36 -6.76 34.39
C LEU A 327 10.94 -6.42 34.85
N GLY A 328 10.06 -7.42 35.00
CA GLY A 328 8.69 -7.22 35.50
C GLY A 328 8.65 -6.57 36.89
N LEU A 329 9.44 -7.09 37.84
CA LEU A 329 9.52 -6.55 39.21
C LEU A 329 10.10 -5.13 39.25
N LEU A 330 11.20 -4.88 38.53
CA LEU A 330 11.93 -3.61 38.58
C LEU A 330 11.25 -2.48 37.81
N ILE A 331 10.39 -2.78 36.83
CA ILE A 331 9.59 -1.78 36.13
C ILE A 331 8.48 -1.22 37.04
N GLY A 332 7.90 -2.01 37.93
CA GLY A 332 7.01 -1.50 39.00
C GLY A 332 7.80 -0.82 40.13
N ASP A 333 7.92 -1.52 41.26
CA ASP A 333 8.52 -1.05 42.53
C ASP A 333 10.06 -0.85 42.52
N GLY A 334 10.71 -0.95 41.36
CA GLY A 334 12.15 -0.74 41.21
C GLY A 334 12.58 0.74 41.17
N SER A 335 13.65 1.07 41.91
CA SER A 335 14.38 2.34 41.79
C SER A 335 15.69 2.11 41.04
N LEU A 336 15.80 2.74 39.86
CA LEU A 336 16.83 2.47 38.85
C LEU A 336 17.79 3.66 38.62
N THR A 337 17.77 4.64 39.52
CA THR A 337 18.46 5.94 39.37
C THR A 337 19.65 6.15 40.32
N ASP A 338 19.94 5.17 41.18
CA ASP A 338 21.07 5.19 42.13
C ASP A 338 22.22 4.30 41.62
N THR A 339 23.34 4.27 42.33
CA THR A 339 24.52 3.41 42.12
C THR A 339 24.25 1.90 42.06
N SER A 340 23.09 1.42 42.52
CA SER A 340 22.65 0.02 42.43
C SER A 340 21.13 -0.06 42.31
N PRO A 341 20.56 -1.00 41.53
CA PRO A 341 19.12 -1.23 41.48
C PRO A 341 18.58 -1.50 42.88
N LYS A 342 17.47 -0.87 43.23
CA LYS A 342 16.76 -1.14 44.49
C LYS A 342 15.33 -1.60 44.20
N PHE A 343 14.79 -2.39 45.10
CA PHE A 343 13.39 -2.83 45.08
C PHE A 343 12.79 -2.64 46.47
N THR A 344 11.57 -2.15 46.57
CA THR A 344 10.90 -1.92 47.86
C THR A 344 9.70 -2.85 47.96
N THR A 345 9.65 -3.71 49.00
CA THR A 345 8.53 -4.63 49.19
C THR A 345 8.31 -5.00 50.65
N ALA A 346 7.05 -5.15 51.02
CA ALA A 346 6.62 -5.75 52.29
C ALA A 346 6.32 -7.26 52.16
N SER A 347 6.33 -7.82 50.94
CA SER A 347 5.92 -9.20 50.68
C SER A 347 7.13 -10.15 50.76
N PRO A 348 7.14 -11.14 51.69
CA PRO A 348 8.20 -12.13 51.76
C PRO A 348 8.32 -12.96 50.48
N THR A 349 7.20 -13.22 49.79
CA THR A 349 7.17 -13.96 48.53
C THR A 349 7.84 -13.19 47.38
N LEU A 350 7.65 -11.87 47.31
CA LEU A 350 8.34 -11.03 46.32
C LEU A 350 9.83 -10.88 46.62
N LEU A 351 10.20 -10.82 47.91
CA LEU A 351 11.61 -10.83 48.30
C LEU A 351 12.29 -12.15 47.92
N ALA A 352 11.65 -13.29 48.16
CA ALA A 352 12.18 -14.61 47.80
C ALA A 352 12.35 -14.79 46.27
N GLU A 353 11.38 -14.33 45.47
CA GLU A 353 11.49 -14.31 44.00
C GLU A 353 12.66 -13.40 43.56
N LEU A 354 12.78 -12.21 44.15
CA LEU A 354 13.89 -11.28 43.86
C LEU A 354 15.25 -11.89 44.22
N GLU A 355 15.34 -12.60 45.35
CA GLU A 355 16.53 -13.30 45.82
C GLU A 355 16.92 -14.45 44.89
N ALA A 356 15.96 -15.25 44.45
CA ALA A 356 16.17 -16.34 43.51
C ALA A 356 16.66 -15.82 42.15
N CYS A 357 15.92 -14.89 41.52
CA CYS A 357 16.30 -14.34 40.22
C CYS A 357 17.62 -13.55 40.28
N ALA A 358 17.92 -12.88 41.40
CA ALA A 358 19.22 -12.26 41.60
C ALA A 358 20.34 -13.32 41.71
N ALA A 359 20.13 -14.42 42.44
CA ALA A 359 21.12 -15.48 42.59
C ALA A 359 21.49 -16.14 41.26
N ASP A 360 20.51 -16.33 40.37
CA ASP A 360 20.69 -16.88 39.01
C ASP A 360 21.54 -15.97 38.10
N LEU A 361 21.51 -14.65 38.34
CA LEU A 361 22.38 -13.67 37.67
C LEU A 361 23.74 -13.45 38.35
N ASP A 362 24.10 -14.27 39.34
CA ASP A 362 25.27 -14.13 40.24
C ASP A 362 25.28 -12.81 41.05
N MET A 363 24.09 -12.37 41.42
CA MET A 363 23.84 -11.22 42.28
C MET A 363 23.38 -11.71 43.67
N ARG A 364 23.25 -10.76 44.60
CA ARG A 364 22.60 -10.98 45.91
C ARG A 364 21.75 -9.77 46.27
N VAL A 365 20.70 -10.02 47.03
CA VAL A 365 19.85 -8.99 47.62
C VAL A 365 20.41 -8.63 49.00
N THR A 366 20.37 -7.36 49.36
CA THR A 366 20.86 -6.84 50.67
C THR A 366 19.92 -5.75 51.18
N GLY A 367 19.65 -5.70 52.48
CA GLY A 367 18.84 -4.62 53.07
C GLY A 367 19.50 -3.25 52.89
N HIS A 368 18.72 -2.20 52.63
CA HIS A 368 19.24 -0.84 52.50
C HIS A 368 19.61 -0.23 53.87
N SER A 369 18.88 -0.61 54.92
CA SER A 369 19.11 -0.31 56.33
C SER A 369 18.29 -1.28 57.20
N ASP A 370 18.63 -1.44 58.48
CA ASP A 370 18.05 -2.45 59.39
C ASP A 370 16.52 -2.32 59.64
N SER A 371 15.91 -1.19 59.24
CA SER A 371 14.47 -0.92 59.40
C SER A 371 13.73 -0.61 58.10
N SER A 372 14.40 -0.66 56.94
CA SER A 372 13.78 -0.33 55.65
C SER A 372 13.31 -1.57 54.88
N LEU A 373 12.08 -1.53 54.37
CA LEU A 373 11.52 -2.48 53.39
C LEU A 373 12.14 -2.33 51.98
N THR A 374 13.31 -1.72 51.86
CA THR A 374 14.01 -1.46 50.61
C THR A 374 15.28 -2.29 50.56
N TYR A 375 15.48 -2.98 49.45
CA TYR A 375 16.59 -3.90 49.23
C TYR A 375 17.42 -3.42 48.04
N ARG A 376 18.75 -3.53 48.12
CA ARG A 376 19.69 -3.27 47.04
C ARG A 376 20.12 -4.59 46.39
N ILE A 377 20.12 -4.63 45.06
CA ILE A 377 20.63 -5.76 44.28
C ILE A 377 22.09 -5.47 43.92
N VAL A 378 22.98 -6.15 44.62
CA VAL A 378 24.44 -5.96 44.55
C VAL A 378 25.11 -7.26 44.14
N ARG A 379 26.37 -7.22 43.72
CA ARG A 379 27.08 -8.46 43.37
C ARG A 379 27.21 -9.37 44.60
N LYS A 380 27.20 -10.68 44.35
CA LYS A 380 27.47 -11.73 45.36
C LYS A 380 28.83 -11.57 46.04
N ALA A 381 29.73 -10.82 45.37
CA ALA A 381 31.07 -10.36 45.74
C ALA A 381 32.18 -11.38 45.47
N SER A 382 33.18 -10.94 44.71
CA SER A 382 34.38 -11.70 44.33
C SER A 382 35.65 -10.84 44.31
N ARG A 383 35.68 -9.76 45.11
CA ARG A 383 36.94 -9.14 45.56
C ARG A 383 36.98 -9.14 47.08
N PRO A 384 38.10 -9.53 47.70
CA PRO A 384 38.32 -9.35 49.12
C PRO A 384 38.29 -7.86 49.42
N SER A 385 37.70 -7.49 50.55
CA SER A 385 37.92 -6.18 51.12
C SER A 385 39.33 -6.09 51.72
N GLN A 386 39.79 -4.86 51.96
CA GLN A 386 41.02 -4.62 52.71
C GLN A 386 40.99 -5.26 54.11
N ARG A 387 39.80 -5.41 54.71
CA ARG A 387 39.58 -6.11 55.98
C ARG A 387 39.77 -7.61 55.88
N ASP A 388 39.41 -8.22 54.76
CA ASP A 388 39.60 -9.67 54.56
C ASP A 388 41.08 -9.99 54.39
N VAL A 389 41.83 -9.13 53.69
CA VAL A 389 43.30 -9.18 53.63
C VAL A 389 43.92 -8.93 55.02
N ALA A 390 43.42 -7.95 55.76
CA ALA A 390 43.90 -7.63 57.11
C ALA A 390 43.68 -8.79 58.09
N ALA A 391 42.49 -9.40 58.06
CA ALA A 391 42.15 -10.57 58.88
C ALA A 391 42.99 -11.80 58.50
N ALA A 392 43.16 -12.08 57.21
CA ALA A 392 43.99 -13.20 56.72
C ALA A 392 45.48 -13.03 57.08
N ALA A 393 46.01 -11.81 57.04
CA ALA A 393 47.40 -11.50 57.42
C ALA A 393 47.60 -11.28 58.94
N GLY A 394 46.53 -11.19 59.72
CA GLY A 394 46.57 -10.91 61.16
C GLY A 394 47.05 -9.49 61.50
N VAL A 395 46.60 -8.48 60.74
CA VAL A 395 47.01 -7.06 60.88
C VAL A 395 45.81 -6.11 60.88
N SER A 396 46.04 -4.81 61.06
CA SER A 396 45.00 -3.78 60.88
C SER A 396 44.84 -3.34 59.43
N ASP A 397 43.66 -2.83 59.05
CA ASP A 397 43.38 -2.25 57.73
C ASP A 397 44.49 -1.27 57.29
N ALA A 398 44.88 -0.32 58.16
CA ALA A 398 45.94 0.64 57.88
C ALA A 398 47.30 -0.01 57.56
N THR A 399 47.61 -1.16 58.19
CA THR A 399 48.84 -1.92 57.91
C THR A 399 48.82 -2.53 56.51
N VAL A 400 47.64 -2.92 56.00
CA VAL A 400 47.48 -3.38 54.61
C VAL A 400 47.80 -2.26 53.62
N SER A 401 47.23 -1.06 53.80
CA SER A 401 47.54 0.10 52.94
C SER A 401 49.03 0.45 52.95
N LEU A 402 49.64 0.50 54.14
CA LEU A 402 51.06 0.86 54.27
C LEU A 402 51.98 -0.20 53.64
N SER A 403 51.60 -1.48 53.70
CA SER A 403 52.39 -2.58 53.12
C SER A 403 52.32 -2.56 51.60
N LEU A 404 51.11 -2.53 51.03
CA LEU A 404 50.90 -2.58 49.58
C LEU A 404 51.33 -1.29 48.86
N ALA A 405 51.33 -0.15 49.55
CA ALA A 405 51.85 1.12 49.01
C ALA A 405 53.36 1.33 49.23
N GLY A 406 54.10 0.31 49.69
CA GLY A 406 55.55 0.37 49.89
C GLY A 406 56.04 1.38 50.93
N ARG A 407 55.16 1.87 51.82
CA ARG A 407 55.48 2.98 52.75
C ARG A 407 56.27 2.49 53.98
N PRO A 408 57.10 3.36 54.60
CA PRO A 408 57.78 3.04 55.85
C PRO A 408 56.77 2.84 56.99
N GLY A 409 56.99 1.81 57.81
CA GLY A 409 56.11 1.44 58.92
C GLY A 409 56.09 -0.07 59.20
N PRO A 410 55.56 -0.91 58.28
CA PRO A 410 55.51 -2.36 58.47
C PRO A 410 56.89 -3.02 58.31
N SER A 411 57.17 -4.08 59.08
CA SER A 411 58.36 -4.92 58.89
C SER A 411 58.32 -5.66 57.56
N ALA A 412 59.49 -6.06 57.03
CA ALA A 412 59.58 -6.86 55.80
C ALA A 412 58.76 -8.17 55.88
N THR A 413 58.80 -8.84 57.04
CA THR A 413 57.98 -10.02 57.36
C THR A 413 56.48 -9.73 57.44
N THR A 414 56.08 -8.51 57.76
CA THR A 414 54.66 -8.12 57.79
C THR A 414 54.17 -7.75 56.39
N ARG A 415 54.99 -7.06 55.58
CA ARG A 415 54.67 -6.82 54.16
C ARG A 415 54.49 -8.13 53.41
N SER A 416 55.45 -9.05 53.52
CA SER A 416 55.40 -10.34 52.83
C SER A 416 54.13 -11.15 53.17
N ARG A 417 53.70 -11.18 54.45
CA ARG A 417 52.43 -11.81 54.84
C ARG A 417 51.19 -11.12 54.27
N VAL A 418 51.20 -9.79 54.21
CA VAL A 418 50.10 -9.01 53.61
C VAL A 418 50.04 -9.21 52.10
N GLU A 419 51.18 -9.19 51.41
CA GLU A 419 51.31 -9.41 49.97
C GLU A 419 50.89 -10.84 49.60
N GLU A 420 51.34 -11.86 50.34
CA GLU A 420 50.92 -13.26 50.17
C GLU A 420 49.40 -13.43 50.39
N SER A 421 48.85 -12.83 51.46
CA SER A 421 47.41 -12.87 51.74
C SER A 421 46.61 -12.15 50.65
N ALA A 422 47.07 -10.98 50.20
CA ALA A 422 46.45 -10.20 49.13
C ALA A 422 46.48 -10.95 47.78
N ALA A 423 47.60 -11.61 47.45
CA ALA A 423 47.74 -12.41 46.25
C ALA A 423 46.84 -13.66 46.30
N LYS A 424 46.88 -14.41 47.40
CA LYS A 424 46.08 -15.63 47.62
C LYS A 424 44.58 -15.38 47.58
N LEU A 425 44.15 -14.19 48.03
CA LEU A 425 42.75 -13.76 47.98
C LEU A 425 42.37 -13.06 46.64
N GLY A 426 43.33 -12.80 45.74
CA GLY A 426 43.07 -12.13 44.45
C GLY A 426 42.85 -10.61 44.55
N TYR A 427 43.26 -9.97 45.64
CA TYR A 427 43.13 -8.53 45.90
C TYR A 427 43.98 -7.67 44.94
N LEU A 428 45.11 -8.19 44.47
CA LEU A 428 46.10 -7.47 43.65
C LEU A 428 45.80 -7.48 42.14
N ASN A 429 44.72 -8.11 41.69
CA ASN A 429 44.37 -8.19 40.27
C ASN A 429 43.77 -6.87 39.77
N GLU A 430 44.64 -5.93 39.42
CA GLU A 430 44.28 -4.63 38.84
C GLU A 430 43.70 -4.78 37.43
N GLY A 431 42.38 -4.66 37.36
CA GLY A 431 41.61 -4.55 36.14
C GLY A 431 40.34 -3.76 36.43
N ALA A 432 39.93 -2.91 35.48
CA ALA A 432 38.79 -2.02 35.63
C ALA A 432 37.53 -2.78 36.03
N ASN A 433 36.75 -2.22 36.95
CA ASN A 433 35.58 -2.86 37.54
C ASN A 433 34.54 -3.15 36.43
N PRO A 434 34.30 -4.41 36.02
CA PRO A 434 33.25 -4.70 35.04
C PRO A 434 31.91 -4.24 35.63
N PRO A 435 30.94 -3.71 34.85
CA PRO A 435 29.74 -3.13 35.44
C PRO A 435 28.87 -4.18 36.17
N ASN A 436 27.95 -3.73 37.03
CA ASN A 436 26.96 -4.62 37.66
C ASN A 436 26.13 -5.30 36.54
N ARG A 437 26.04 -6.64 36.52
CA ARG A 437 25.40 -7.38 35.41
C ARG A 437 23.95 -6.99 35.22
N LEU A 438 23.20 -6.82 36.32
CA LEU A 438 21.82 -6.33 36.27
C LEU A 438 21.75 -4.87 35.80
N VAL A 439 22.71 -4.02 36.16
CA VAL A 439 22.80 -2.65 35.62
C VAL A 439 23.05 -2.68 34.10
N ARG A 440 23.90 -3.58 33.61
CA ARG A 440 24.11 -3.76 32.16
C ARG A 440 22.82 -4.17 31.44
N ILE A 441 22.15 -5.20 31.94
CA ILE A 441 20.85 -5.65 31.41
C ILE A 441 19.86 -4.48 31.39
N LEU A 442 19.76 -3.71 32.48
CA LEU A 442 18.88 -2.53 32.54
C LEU A 442 19.33 -1.39 31.61
N GLN A 443 20.63 -1.26 31.30
CA GLN A 443 21.14 -0.30 30.30
C GLN A 443 20.85 -0.77 28.87
N GLU A 444 21.06 -2.06 28.59
CA GLU A 444 20.79 -2.73 27.32
C GLU A 444 19.29 -2.68 26.98
N HIS A 445 18.41 -2.75 27.98
CA HIS A 445 16.94 -2.57 27.86
C HIS A 445 16.45 -1.12 28.05
N GLY A 446 17.34 -0.11 28.15
CA GLY A 446 16.98 1.32 28.26
C GLY A 446 16.30 1.76 29.57
N LEU A 447 16.22 0.88 30.59
CA LEU A 447 15.56 1.14 31.87
C LEU A 447 16.46 1.80 32.93
N TRP A 448 17.79 1.69 32.80
CA TRP A 448 18.71 2.24 33.78
C TRP A 448 18.74 3.77 33.74
N GLY A 449 18.54 4.42 34.89
CA GLY A 449 18.33 5.86 34.99
C GLY A 449 16.89 6.32 34.76
N ALA A 450 15.96 5.44 34.33
CA ALA A 450 14.57 5.81 34.13
C ALA A 450 13.85 6.11 35.46
N VAL A 451 13.10 7.22 35.49
CA VAL A 451 12.18 7.55 36.59
C VAL A 451 10.81 6.93 36.33
N ALA A 452 9.99 6.73 37.37
CA ALA A 452 8.69 6.06 37.26
C ALA A 452 7.75 6.63 36.18
N ALA A 453 7.85 7.92 35.86
CA ALA A 453 7.03 8.57 34.82
C ALA A 453 7.55 8.36 33.39
N THR A 454 8.79 7.88 33.21
CA THR A 454 9.43 7.65 31.90
C THR A 454 9.76 6.18 31.65
N LYS A 455 9.42 5.26 32.57
CA LYS A 455 9.53 3.82 32.31
C LYS A 455 8.57 3.42 31.18
N SER A 456 8.97 2.45 30.36
CA SER A 456 8.19 1.78 29.33
C SER A 456 8.40 0.26 29.43
N VAL A 457 7.71 -0.53 28.62
CA VAL A 457 8.10 -1.92 28.38
C VAL A 457 9.29 -1.94 27.40
N PRO A 458 10.39 -2.67 27.68
CA PRO A 458 11.51 -2.81 26.74
C PRO A 458 11.12 -3.52 25.44
N ASP A 459 11.73 -3.14 24.31
CA ASP A 459 11.45 -3.71 22.98
C ASP A 459 11.64 -5.23 22.94
N ALA A 460 12.65 -5.75 23.65
CA ALA A 460 12.89 -7.17 23.78
C ALA A 460 11.70 -7.94 24.39
N VAL A 461 10.92 -7.30 25.28
CA VAL A 461 9.73 -7.92 25.88
C VAL A 461 8.63 -8.14 24.85
N PHE A 462 8.43 -7.23 23.89
CA PHE A 462 7.43 -7.41 22.82
C PHE A 462 7.75 -8.59 21.88
N ARG A 463 9.02 -9.02 21.83
CA ARG A 463 9.50 -10.16 21.03
C ARG A 463 9.54 -11.49 21.80
N LEU A 464 9.12 -11.51 23.05
CA LEU A 464 9.07 -12.74 23.85
C LEU A 464 7.95 -13.69 23.38
N PRO A 465 8.13 -15.01 23.54
CA PRO A 465 7.06 -15.98 23.35
C PRO A 465 5.99 -15.84 24.45
N LYS A 466 4.82 -16.42 24.19
CA LYS A 466 3.61 -16.28 25.02
C LYS A 466 3.82 -16.63 26.50
N ASP A 467 4.62 -17.66 26.79
CA ASP A 467 4.96 -18.09 28.15
C ASP A 467 5.81 -17.05 28.90
N GLN A 468 6.79 -16.43 28.25
CA GLN A 468 7.64 -15.41 28.87
C GLN A 468 6.93 -14.04 28.95
N LEU A 469 6.04 -13.71 28.00
CA LEU A 469 5.13 -12.57 28.14
C LEU A 469 4.19 -12.72 29.35
N ALA A 470 3.66 -13.93 29.59
CA ALA A 470 2.83 -14.21 30.76
C ALA A 470 3.64 -14.08 32.05
N LEU A 471 4.88 -14.61 32.10
CA LEU A 471 5.80 -14.45 33.23
C LEU A 471 6.06 -12.97 33.53
N PHE A 472 6.42 -12.18 32.52
CA PHE A 472 6.67 -10.74 32.64
C PHE A 472 5.46 -10.01 33.23
N LEU A 473 4.27 -10.17 32.63
CA LEU A 473 3.04 -9.52 33.09
C LEU A 473 2.66 -9.96 34.51
N SER A 474 2.81 -11.25 34.82
CA SER A 474 2.54 -11.82 36.15
C SER A 474 3.39 -11.16 37.25
N ARG A 475 4.66 -10.86 36.95
CA ARG A 475 5.61 -10.20 37.87
C ARG A 475 5.42 -8.69 37.91
N LEU A 476 5.10 -8.05 36.80
CA LEU A 476 4.73 -6.64 36.75
C LEU A 476 3.47 -6.37 37.59
N TYR A 477 2.40 -7.15 37.43
CA TYR A 477 1.19 -7.04 38.26
C TYR A 477 1.41 -7.43 39.74
N ALA A 478 2.50 -8.16 40.07
CA ALA A 478 2.83 -8.50 41.45
C ALA A 478 3.20 -7.26 42.28
N THR A 479 3.69 -6.20 41.63
CA THR A 479 3.98 -4.87 42.21
C THR A 479 2.69 -4.01 42.27
N ASP A 480 2.57 -2.98 41.43
CA ASP A 480 1.45 -2.02 41.36
C ASP A 480 0.11 -2.60 40.85
N GLY A 481 0.04 -3.91 40.59
CA GLY A 481 -1.19 -4.61 40.23
C GLY A 481 -2.03 -5.00 41.45
N SER A 482 -3.35 -4.98 41.33
CA SER A 482 -4.26 -5.46 42.36
C SER A 482 -5.49 -6.14 41.76
N ALA A 483 -6.05 -7.08 42.52
CA ALA A 483 -7.32 -7.73 42.22
C ALA A 483 -8.22 -7.55 43.44
N TRP A 484 -9.38 -6.90 43.27
CA TRP A 484 -10.28 -6.59 44.38
C TRP A 484 -11.76 -6.67 44.00
N ILE A 485 -12.58 -6.87 45.03
CA ILE A 485 -14.04 -6.95 44.98
C ILE A 485 -14.59 -5.95 46.01
N SER A 486 -15.50 -5.07 45.59
CA SER A 486 -16.18 -4.12 46.48
C SER A 486 -17.54 -3.72 45.93
N GLY A 487 -18.55 -3.62 46.80
CA GLY A 487 -19.91 -3.21 46.42
C GLY A 487 -20.53 -4.08 45.30
N GLY A 488 -20.25 -5.38 45.28
CA GLY A 488 -20.69 -6.30 44.22
C GLY A 488 -20.00 -6.12 42.86
N SER A 489 -19.04 -5.19 42.75
CA SER A 489 -18.19 -5.00 41.57
C SER A 489 -16.80 -5.61 41.80
N TYR A 490 -16.13 -5.99 40.72
CA TYR A 490 -14.75 -6.48 40.75
C TYR A 490 -13.89 -5.76 39.71
N ARG A 491 -12.57 -5.88 39.88
CA ARG A 491 -11.57 -5.42 38.92
C ARG A 491 -10.24 -6.13 39.16
N ILE A 492 -9.50 -6.35 38.08
CA ILE A 492 -8.04 -6.47 38.12
C ILE A 492 -7.50 -5.15 37.54
N GLU A 493 -6.71 -4.40 38.29
CA GLU A 493 -6.13 -3.12 37.86
C GLU A 493 -4.61 -3.10 38.04
N TYR A 494 -3.89 -2.51 37.08
CA TYR A 494 -2.49 -2.11 37.21
C TYR A 494 -2.44 -0.58 37.13
N VAL A 495 -1.69 0.07 38.03
CA VAL A 495 -1.63 1.53 38.11
C VAL A 495 -0.18 2.01 38.01
N THR A 496 0.09 2.96 37.11
CA THR A 496 1.42 3.55 36.95
C THR A 496 1.33 5.04 36.67
N VAL A 497 2.42 5.79 36.88
CA VAL A 497 2.49 7.22 36.53
C VAL A 497 3.03 7.47 35.11
N SER A 498 3.50 6.43 34.42
CA SER A 498 3.90 6.50 33.00
C SER A 498 2.71 6.17 32.09
N GLU A 499 2.35 7.10 31.20
CA GLU A 499 1.32 6.83 30.17
C GLU A 499 1.80 5.75 29.19
N GLN A 500 3.10 5.76 28.84
CA GLN A 500 3.70 4.84 27.89
C GLN A 500 3.63 3.39 28.41
N LEU A 501 4.08 3.14 29.63
CA LEU A 501 4.01 1.83 30.26
C LEU A 501 2.56 1.33 30.39
N ALA A 502 1.61 2.22 30.68
CA ALA A 502 0.20 1.85 30.75
C ALA A 502 -0.36 1.44 29.37
N ARG A 503 0.05 2.12 28.29
CA ARG A 503 -0.31 1.75 26.90
C ARG A 503 0.37 0.46 26.47
N ASP A 504 1.64 0.28 26.80
CA ASP A 504 2.40 -0.94 26.51
C ASP A 504 1.77 -2.16 27.17
N VAL A 505 1.41 -2.07 28.47
CA VAL A 505 0.68 -3.13 29.18
C VAL A 505 -0.70 -3.36 28.55
N GLN A 506 -1.42 -2.30 28.15
CA GLN A 506 -2.71 -2.44 27.46
C GLN A 506 -2.59 -3.15 26.09
N HIS A 507 -1.46 -2.99 25.40
CA HIS A 507 -1.16 -3.69 24.15
C HIS A 507 -0.72 -5.13 24.41
N LEU A 508 0.19 -5.39 25.36
CA LEU A 508 0.60 -6.76 25.72
C LEU A 508 -0.58 -7.63 26.16
N LEU A 509 -1.59 -7.05 26.81
CA LEU A 509 -2.81 -7.79 27.15
C LEU A 509 -3.64 -8.20 25.90
N LEU A 510 -3.63 -7.44 24.81
CA LEU A 510 -4.27 -7.84 23.55
C LEU A 510 -3.63 -9.08 22.92
N ARG A 511 -2.35 -9.35 23.20
CA ARG A 511 -1.63 -10.54 22.74
C ARG A 511 -2.27 -11.82 23.27
N PHE A 512 -2.84 -11.76 24.47
CA PHE A 512 -3.64 -12.82 25.07
C PHE A 512 -5.14 -12.74 24.74
N GLY A 513 -5.61 -11.70 24.03
CA GLY A 513 -7.03 -11.41 23.85
C GLY A 513 -7.72 -10.83 25.10
N VAL A 514 -6.96 -10.23 26.01
CA VAL A 514 -7.46 -9.59 27.24
C VAL A 514 -7.71 -8.11 26.95
N VAL A 515 -8.98 -7.71 26.87
CA VAL A 515 -9.37 -6.31 26.62
C VAL A 515 -9.39 -5.52 27.94
N ALA A 516 -8.38 -4.68 28.13
CA ALA A 516 -8.29 -3.76 29.26
C ALA A 516 -8.67 -2.32 28.88
N LYS A 517 -9.30 -1.60 29.83
CA LYS A 517 -9.62 -0.18 29.71
C LYS A 517 -8.57 0.68 30.42
N LEU A 518 -7.88 1.53 29.67
CA LEU A 518 -6.98 2.55 30.19
C LEU A 518 -7.78 3.76 30.73
N ARG A 519 -7.41 4.28 31.91
CA ARG A 519 -8.04 5.45 32.55
C ARG A 519 -7.01 6.37 33.17
N ARG A 520 -7.16 7.67 32.96
CA ARG A 520 -6.42 8.71 33.69
C ARG A 520 -7.09 8.95 35.05
N ARG A 521 -6.32 8.95 36.14
CA ARG A 521 -6.74 9.26 37.52
C ARG A 521 -5.85 10.36 38.12
N ASP A 522 -6.42 11.19 38.98
CA ASP A 522 -5.64 12.04 39.90
C ASP A 522 -5.41 11.28 41.22
N VAL A 523 -4.15 11.09 41.60
CA VAL A 523 -3.75 10.39 42.84
C VAL A 523 -3.04 11.38 43.77
N LYS A 524 -3.33 11.33 45.07
CA LYS A 524 -2.61 12.13 46.07
C LYS A 524 -1.25 11.50 46.36
N TYR A 525 -0.17 12.27 46.25
CA TYR A 525 1.19 11.82 46.52
C TYR A 525 2.01 12.95 47.16
N ASN A 526 2.61 12.71 48.33
CA ASN A 526 3.38 13.68 49.11
C ASN A 526 2.74 15.08 49.23
N GLY A 527 1.43 15.13 49.51
CA GLY A 527 0.66 16.37 49.66
C GLY A 527 0.19 17.03 48.36
N GLY A 528 0.75 16.65 47.20
CA GLY A 528 0.29 17.09 45.88
C GLY A 528 -0.68 16.12 45.21
N ARG A 529 -1.24 16.52 44.06
CA ARG A 529 -1.88 15.60 43.10
C ARG A 529 -0.89 15.24 42.01
N ARG A 530 -0.82 13.97 41.64
CA ARG A 530 -0.11 13.47 40.46
C ARG A 530 -1.10 12.74 39.56
N VAL A 531 -0.90 12.85 38.26
CA VAL A 531 -1.62 12.05 37.27
C VAL A 531 -1.07 10.63 37.31
N ALA A 532 -1.96 9.64 37.30
CA ALA A 532 -1.65 8.24 37.12
C ALA A 532 -2.59 7.63 36.08
N PHE A 533 -2.21 6.46 35.57
CA PHE A 533 -2.87 5.71 34.54
C PHE A 533 -3.20 4.31 35.07
N GLU A 534 -4.47 3.94 34.98
CA GLU A 534 -5.02 2.66 35.42
C GLU A 534 -5.36 1.80 34.20
N VAL A 535 -4.73 0.63 34.08
CA VAL A 535 -5.10 -0.41 33.14
C VAL A 535 -6.09 -1.37 33.83
N ALA A 536 -7.37 -1.26 33.50
CA ALA A 536 -8.47 -1.93 34.20
C ALA A 536 -9.09 -3.08 33.39
N ILE A 537 -8.98 -4.30 33.90
CA ILE A 537 -9.66 -5.49 33.38
C ILE A 537 -10.94 -5.70 34.20
N GLN A 538 -12.10 -5.61 33.55
CA GLN A 538 -13.43 -5.74 34.17
C GLN A 538 -14.43 -6.58 33.37
N ASP A 539 -14.10 -6.93 32.13
CA ASP A 539 -14.90 -7.85 31.32
C ASP A 539 -14.72 -9.29 31.83
N PRO A 540 -15.80 -10.04 32.13
CA PRO A 540 -15.71 -11.44 32.54
C PRO A 540 -14.84 -12.32 31.63
N PHE A 541 -14.89 -12.15 30.31
CA PHE A 541 -14.08 -12.93 29.38
C PHE A 541 -12.59 -12.61 29.57
N SER A 542 -12.25 -11.33 29.52
CA SER A 542 -10.89 -10.83 29.74
C SER A 542 -10.34 -11.20 31.13
N VAL A 543 -11.17 -11.17 32.19
CA VAL A 543 -10.81 -11.64 33.54
C VAL A 543 -10.51 -13.13 33.55
N ARG A 544 -11.32 -13.95 32.87
CA ARG A 544 -11.11 -15.40 32.77
C ARG A 544 -9.82 -15.76 32.05
N VAL A 545 -9.54 -15.10 30.93
CA VAL A 545 -8.28 -15.30 30.18
C VAL A 545 -7.09 -14.85 31.02
N PHE A 546 -7.14 -13.66 31.61
CA PHE A 546 -6.06 -13.16 32.48
C PHE A 546 -5.79 -14.09 33.67
N ALA A 547 -6.83 -14.54 34.37
CA ALA A 547 -6.70 -15.43 35.53
C ALA A 547 -6.14 -16.82 35.16
N LYS A 548 -6.40 -17.31 33.94
CA LYS A 548 -5.94 -18.60 33.44
C LYS A 548 -4.52 -18.55 32.87
N GLU A 549 -4.17 -17.50 32.13
CA GLU A 549 -2.95 -17.46 31.31
C GLU A 549 -1.84 -16.57 31.88
N ILE A 550 -2.14 -15.63 32.80
CA ILE A 550 -1.16 -14.65 33.34
C ILE A 550 -1.12 -14.68 34.87
N GLY A 551 -2.29 -14.52 35.50
CA GLY A 551 -2.43 -14.41 36.95
C GLY A 551 -1.74 -13.17 37.54
N ILE A 552 -1.62 -13.15 38.87
CA ILE A 552 -0.77 -12.18 39.57
C ILE A 552 0.04 -12.95 40.63
N PHE A 553 1.36 -12.94 40.48
CA PHE A 553 2.24 -13.63 41.41
C PHE A 553 2.08 -13.09 42.84
N SER A 554 2.02 -14.00 43.82
CA SER A 554 1.70 -13.76 45.24
C SER A 554 0.29 -13.23 45.56
N LYS A 555 -0.59 -13.09 44.56
CA LYS A 555 -1.98 -12.60 44.72
C LYS A 555 -3.01 -13.55 44.07
N GLU A 556 -2.66 -14.84 43.96
CA GLU A 556 -3.44 -15.87 43.26
C GLU A 556 -4.83 -16.05 43.88
N ARG A 557 -4.95 -15.97 45.22
CA ARG A 557 -6.22 -16.06 45.92
C ARG A 557 -7.16 -14.90 45.58
N GLN A 558 -6.63 -13.69 45.43
CA GLN A 558 -7.37 -12.49 45.08
C GLN A 558 -7.85 -12.56 43.62
N VAL A 559 -7.00 -13.05 42.70
CA VAL A 559 -7.36 -13.29 41.31
C VAL A 559 -8.45 -14.37 41.20
N ALA A 560 -8.32 -15.49 41.93
CA ALA A 560 -9.33 -16.54 41.98
C ALA A 560 -10.69 -16.06 42.53
N ALA A 561 -10.67 -15.19 43.55
CA ALA A 561 -11.89 -14.57 44.07
C ALA A 561 -12.55 -13.65 43.03
N VAL A 562 -11.77 -12.85 42.31
CA VAL A 562 -12.28 -11.98 41.22
C VAL A 562 -12.82 -12.82 40.06
N LEU A 563 -12.18 -13.94 39.70
CA LEU A 563 -12.68 -14.89 38.71
C LEU A 563 -14.03 -15.49 39.11
N ALA A 564 -14.16 -15.97 40.35
CA ALA A 564 -15.44 -16.48 40.86
C ALA A 564 -16.54 -15.40 40.83
N ALA A 565 -16.22 -14.17 41.23
CA ALA A 565 -17.15 -13.04 41.13
C ALA A 565 -17.51 -12.66 39.68
N ALA A 566 -16.62 -12.91 38.72
CA ALA A 566 -16.85 -12.70 37.30
C ALA A 566 -17.77 -13.77 36.70
N ASP A 567 -17.56 -15.04 37.03
CA ASP A 567 -18.36 -16.17 36.54
C ASP A 567 -19.83 -16.12 37.00
N HIS A 568 -20.11 -15.45 38.13
CA HIS A 568 -21.49 -15.18 38.57
C HIS A 568 -22.20 -14.05 37.80
N ARG A 569 -21.53 -13.36 36.87
CA ARG A 569 -22.15 -12.35 35.98
C ARG A 569 -22.25 -12.87 34.54
N SER A 570 -23.35 -12.50 33.87
CA SER A 570 -23.51 -12.77 32.42
C SER A 570 -22.43 -12.05 31.61
N VAL A 571 -21.60 -12.85 30.92
CA VAL A 571 -20.55 -12.43 29.98
C VAL A 571 -21.13 -11.53 28.87
N ASP A 572 -22.39 -11.77 28.52
CA ASP A 572 -23.16 -11.16 27.42
C ASP A 572 -23.48 -9.68 27.60
N ARG A 573 -23.06 -9.07 28.71
CA ARG A 573 -23.23 -7.64 29.00
C ARG A 573 -21.90 -6.86 28.92
N ALA A 574 -20.78 -7.53 28.68
CA ALA A 574 -19.49 -6.89 28.57
C ALA A 574 -19.34 -6.16 27.23
N HIS A 575 -18.89 -4.90 27.25
CA HIS A 575 -18.83 -4.07 26.05
C HIS A 575 -17.83 -4.59 24.99
N SER A 576 -16.73 -5.23 25.40
CA SER A 576 -15.81 -5.97 24.51
C SER A 576 -16.49 -7.13 23.76
N GLN A 577 -17.60 -7.63 24.30
CA GLN A 577 -18.41 -8.72 23.75
C GLN A 577 -19.69 -8.22 23.05
N LEU A 578 -19.95 -6.89 23.03
CA LEU A 578 -21.09 -6.32 22.32
C LEU A 578 -20.69 -5.95 20.90
N LEU A 579 -21.53 -6.30 19.94
CA LEU A 579 -21.45 -5.84 18.56
C LEU A 579 -22.35 -4.59 18.36
N PRO A 580 -22.16 -3.81 17.28
CA PRO A 580 -23.02 -2.67 16.95
C PRO A 580 -24.51 -3.03 16.86
N LEU A 581 -25.40 -2.05 17.00
CA LEU A 581 -26.85 -2.29 16.95
C LEU A 581 -27.28 -2.81 15.57
N GLU A 582 -26.60 -2.32 14.56
CA GLU A 582 -26.71 -2.65 13.14
C GLU A 582 -26.45 -4.14 12.82
N VAL A 583 -25.78 -4.90 13.70
CA VAL A 583 -25.67 -6.37 13.53
C VAL A 583 -27.04 -7.06 13.57
N TRP A 584 -28.07 -6.45 14.17
CA TRP A 584 -29.43 -6.98 14.07
C TRP A 584 -29.95 -7.05 12.64
N ASP A 585 -29.46 -6.23 11.72
CA ASP A 585 -29.93 -6.25 10.34
C ASP A 585 -29.37 -7.49 9.62
N VAL A 586 -28.09 -7.81 9.81
CA VAL A 586 -27.47 -9.07 9.36
C VAL A 586 -28.15 -10.29 10.00
N ILE A 587 -28.42 -10.25 11.31
CA ILE A 587 -29.15 -11.34 11.99
C ILE A 587 -30.55 -11.53 11.41
N LEU A 588 -31.26 -10.44 11.08
CA LEU A 588 -32.62 -10.52 10.53
C LEU A 588 -32.63 -11.06 9.10
N GLU A 589 -31.60 -10.77 8.31
CA GLU A 589 -31.36 -11.29 6.96
C GLU A 589 -31.05 -12.80 6.99
N GLU A 590 -30.06 -13.22 7.78
CA GLU A 590 -29.66 -14.63 7.95
C GLU A 590 -30.76 -15.48 8.59
N LYS A 591 -31.69 -14.86 9.34
CA LYS A 591 -32.89 -15.50 9.88
C LYS A 591 -33.96 -15.77 8.81
N GLY A 592 -33.88 -15.16 7.63
CA GLY A 592 -34.81 -15.33 6.51
C GLY A 592 -36.29 -15.28 6.91
N GLU A 593 -37.06 -16.31 6.52
CA GLU A 593 -38.49 -16.43 6.84
C GLU A 593 -38.76 -17.04 8.24
N ALA A 594 -37.77 -17.65 8.90
CA ALA A 594 -37.97 -18.38 10.16
C ALA A 594 -38.51 -17.47 11.27
N THR A 595 -39.52 -17.94 12.02
CA THR A 595 -40.09 -17.14 13.11
C THR A 595 -39.16 -17.11 14.31
N TRP A 596 -39.19 -16.03 15.09
CA TRP A 596 -38.44 -15.97 16.35
C TRP A 596 -38.82 -17.08 17.36
N ALA A 597 -40.01 -17.68 17.23
CA ALA A 597 -40.40 -18.83 18.03
C ALA A 597 -39.65 -20.11 17.62
N GLU A 598 -39.42 -20.33 16.33
CA GLU A 598 -38.63 -21.45 15.80
C GLU A 598 -37.15 -21.27 16.13
N VAL A 599 -36.59 -20.09 15.89
CA VAL A 599 -35.20 -19.75 16.23
C VAL A 599 -34.94 -19.90 17.73
N SER A 600 -35.88 -19.46 18.57
CA SER A 600 -35.77 -19.68 20.02
C SER A 600 -35.75 -21.17 20.37
N ALA A 601 -36.60 -21.98 19.75
CA ALA A 601 -36.63 -23.42 19.99
C ALA A 601 -35.33 -24.11 19.54
N LEU A 602 -34.75 -23.72 18.40
CA LEU A 602 -33.45 -24.19 17.92
C LEU A 602 -32.30 -23.80 18.87
N CYS A 603 -32.35 -22.59 19.45
CA CYS A 603 -31.43 -22.13 20.50
C CYS A 603 -31.68 -22.78 21.89
N GLY A 604 -32.61 -23.74 22.03
CA GLY A 604 -32.98 -24.33 23.33
C GLY A 604 -33.68 -23.37 24.30
N ARG A 605 -34.24 -22.25 23.81
CA ARG A 605 -34.92 -21.20 24.58
C ARG A 605 -36.45 -21.31 24.44
N PRO A 606 -37.23 -20.77 25.40
CA PRO A 606 -38.69 -20.73 25.30
C PRO A 606 -39.17 -20.04 24.02
N ARG A 607 -40.24 -20.53 23.39
CA ARG A 607 -40.78 -19.95 22.13
C ARG A 607 -41.23 -18.48 22.24
N ASN A 608 -41.46 -17.99 23.46
CA ASN A 608 -41.78 -16.59 23.76
C ASN A 608 -40.56 -15.77 24.22
N HIS A 609 -39.33 -16.23 23.99
CA HIS A 609 -38.12 -15.51 24.37
C HIS A 609 -37.99 -14.18 23.63
N ASN A 610 -37.84 -13.09 24.38
CA ASN A 610 -37.61 -11.77 23.79
C ASN A 610 -36.12 -11.56 23.54
N TRP A 611 -35.72 -11.65 22.27
CA TRP A 611 -34.34 -11.39 21.83
C TRP A 611 -33.93 -9.91 21.88
N HIS A 612 -34.86 -8.99 22.15
CA HIS A 612 -34.63 -7.54 22.17
C HIS A 612 -34.11 -6.96 20.84
N VAL A 613 -34.52 -7.58 19.73
CA VAL A 613 -34.19 -7.24 18.33
C VAL A 613 -34.20 -5.72 18.11
N ARG A 614 -33.11 -5.17 17.55
CA ARG A 614 -32.85 -3.72 17.32
C ARG A 614 -32.90 -2.79 18.55
N SER A 615 -33.43 -3.22 19.69
CA SER A 615 -33.54 -2.40 20.92
C SER A 615 -32.32 -2.48 21.85
N ARG A 616 -31.42 -3.45 21.65
CA ARG A 616 -30.21 -3.65 22.47
C ARG A 616 -29.08 -4.24 21.63
N ARG A 617 -27.83 -3.79 21.82
CA ARG A 617 -26.65 -4.37 21.14
C ARG A 617 -26.56 -5.90 21.38
N PRO A 618 -26.44 -6.73 20.33
CA PRO A 618 -26.29 -8.17 20.49
C PRO A 618 -24.88 -8.49 21.02
N SER A 619 -24.74 -9.57 21.79
CA SER A 619 -23.43 -10.04 22.24
C SER A 619 -22.85 -11.08 21.27
N ARG A 620 -21.53 -11.18 21.15
CA ARG A 620 -20.86 -12.21 20.34
C ARG A 620 -21.34 -13.62 20.67
N ARG A 621 -21.58 -13.94 21.95
CA ARG A 621 -22.19 -15.21 22.36
C ARG A 621 -23.63 -15.37 21.83
N MET A 622 -24.47 -14.35 21.97
CA MET A 622 -25.84 -14.36 21.42
C MET A 622 -25.81 -14.58 19.90
N VAL A 623 -24.92 -13.88 19.19
CA VAL A 623 -24.78 -14.04 17.74
C VAL A 623 -24.24 -15.43 17.40
N SER A 624 -23.36 -16.03 18.22
CA SER A 624 -22.88 -17.41 18.04
C SER A 624 -23.99 -18.45 18.24
N GLU A 625 -24.81 -18.29 19.29
CA GLU A 625 -26.00 -19.15 19.52
C GLU A 625 -26.98 -19.06 18.35
N LEU A 626 -27.18 -17.86 17.78
CA LEU A 626 -27.99 -17.65 16.59
C LEU A 626 -27.32 -18.21 15.31
N ALA A 627 -26.00 -18.10 15.20
CA ALA A 627 -25.26 -18.61 14.05
C ALA A 627 -25.28 -20.14 13.97
N GLU A 628 -25.20 -20.82 15.10
CA GLU A 628 -25.39 -22.28 15.20
C GLU A 628 -26.85 -22.67 14.90
N ALA A 629 -27.83 -21.94 15.45
CA ALA A 629 -29.25 -22.24 15.24
C ALA A 629 -29.75 -21.97 13.81
N LEU A 630 -29.11 -21.06 13.08
CA LEU A 630 -29.44 -20.69 11.69
C LEU A 630 -28.48 -21.33 10.65
N ASP A 631 -27.47 -22.09 11.10
CA ASP A 631 -26.32 -22.54 10.29
C ASP A 631 -25.63 -21.41 9.49
N SER A 632 -25.67 -20.18 10.01
CA SER A 632 -25.12 -19.00 9.32
C SER A 632 -23.59 -18.97 9.37
N VAL A 633 -22.95 -18.95 8.20
CA VAL A 633 -21.49 -18.71 8.09
C VAL A 633 -21.17 -17.25 8.41
N VAL A 634 -21.97 -16.29 7.92
CA VAL A 634 -21.77 -14.85 8.12
C VAL A 634 -21.77 -14.48 9.61
N LEU A 635 -22.75 -14.97 10.38
CA LEU A 635 -22.82 -14.73 11.82
C LEU A 635 -21.67 -15.41 12.57
N ARG A 636 -21.20 -16.60 12.14
CA ARG A 636 -20.01 -17.26 12.68
C ARG A 636 -18.76 -16.38 12.50
N THR A 637 -18.55 -15.83 11.30
CA THR A 637 -17.42 -14.92 10.99
C THR A 637 -17.46 -13.66 11.86
N LEU A 638 -18.63 -13.00 11.99
CA LEU A 638 -18.80 -11.83 12.86
C LEU A 638 -18.47 -12.12 14.33
N CYS A 639 -18.85 -13.30 14.84
CA CYS A 639 -18.50 -13.73 16.20
C CYS A 639 -16.99 -13.96 16.38
N GLY A 640 -16.32 -14.43 15.32
CA GLY A 640 -14.90 -14.71 15.28
C GLY A 640 -14.00 -13.48 15.18
N SER A 641 -14.52 -12.28 14.89
CA SER A 641 -13.71 -11.11 14.53
C SER A 641 -12.61 -10.76 15.55
N ASP A 642 -11.41 -10.38 15.11
CA ASP A 642 -10.34 -9.92 16.02
C ASP A 642 -10.49 -8.44 16.44
N VAL A 643 -11.41 -7.71 15.79
CA VAL A 643 -11.69 -6.29 16.01
C VAL A 643 -12.93 -6.09 16.89
N ILE A 644 -12.91 -5.05 17.73
CA ILE A 644 -14.04 -4.58 18.52
C ILE A 644 -14.38 -3.14 18.15
N TRP A 645 -15.64 -2.76 18.33
CA TRP A 645 -16.18 -1.46 17.96
C TRP A 645 -16.25 -0.58 19.21
N ASP A 646 -15.26 0.28 19.39
CA ASP A 646 -15.13 1.11 20.59
C ASP A 646 -15.50 2.56 20.29
N GLU A 647 -16.24 3.18 21.22
CA GLU A 647 -16.79 4.51 21.04
C GLU A 647 -15.71 5.59 21.19
N ILE A 648 -15.71 6.58 20.31
CA ILE A 648 -14.89 7.79 20.43
C ILE A 648 -15.36 8.56 21.67
N LYS A 649 -14.40 8.87 22.54
CA LYS A 649 -14.61 9.55 23.83
C LYS A 649 -14.15 11.01 23.80
N SER A 650 -13.18 11.35 22.95
CA SER A 650 -12.83 12.72 22.58
C SER A 650 -12.05 12.74 21.26
N ILE A 651 -12.13 13.87 20.55
CA ILE A 651 -11.28 14.21 19.39
C ILE A 651 -10.63 15.55 19.73
N ASP A 652 -9.37 15.50 20.18
CA ASP A 652 -8.66 16.65 20.72
C ASP A 652 -7.62 17.15 19.68
N PRO A 653 -7.57 18.45 19.34
CA PRO A 653 -6.48 18.99 18.52
C PRO A 653 -5.12 18.69 19.14
N ALA A 654 -4.25 18.01 18.40
CA ALA A 654 -2.90 17.61 18.83
C ALA A 654 -1.81 18.56 18.31
N GLY A 655 -2.20 19.55 17.50
CA GLY A 655 -1.33 20.59 16.95
C GLY A 655 -0.47 20.10 15.78
N ARG A 656 0.53 20.90 15.42
CA ARG A 656 1.41 20.63 14.28
C ARG A 656 2.51 19.63 14.64
N GLN A 657 2.43 18.43 14.10
CA GLN A 657 3.34 17.31 14.37
C GLN A 657 3.92 16.75 13.07
N ARG A 658 5.10 16.13 13.12
CA ARG A 658 5.67 15.42 11.96
C ARG A 658 4.84 14.16 11.70
N THR A 659 4.46 13.97 10.43
CA THR A 659 3.51 12.95 10.01
C THR A 659 4.07 12.05 8.94
N PHE A 660 3.54 10.84 8.89
CA PHE A 660 4.06 9.71 8.15
C PHE A 660 2.90 8.89 7.55
N ASP A 661 3.19 8.07 6.54
CA ASP A 661 2.23 7.16 5.92
C ASP A 661 2.88 5.83 5.53
N ILE A 662 2.04 4.79 5.44
CA ILE A 662 2.42 3.42 5.07
C ILE A 662 1.55 2.97 3.89
N GLU A 663 2.20 2.56 2.80
CA GLU A 663 1.51 2.00 1.65
C GLU A 663 1.36 0.48 1.82
N VAL A 664 0.13 -0.01 1.87
CA VAL A 664 -0.22 -1.44 2.04
C VAL A 664 -1.22 -1.83 0.94
N PRO A 665 -0.76 -2.38 -0.20
CA PRO A 665 -1.57 -2.44 -1.42
C PRO A 665 -2.79 -3.37 -1.31
N ILE A 666 -2.57 -4.66 -1.00
CA ILE A 666 -3.58 -5.72 -1.00
C ILE A 666 -4.82 -5.35 -0.15
N HIS A 667 -4.60 -5.05 1.13
CA HIS A 667 -5.71 -4.82 2.06
C HIS A 667 -6.20 -3.35 2.04
N ALA A 668 -5.43 -2.44 1.42
CA ALA A 668 -5.62 -0.99 1.45
C ALA A 668 -5.79 -0.40 2.88
N ASN A 669 -5.35 -1.13 3.91
CA ASN A 669 -5.49 -0.80 5.31
C ASN A 669 -4.42 -1.46 6.21
N PHE A 670 -4.22 -0.95 7.43
CA PHE A 670 -3.34 -1.54 8.45
C PHE A 670 -3.78 -1.23 9.89
N LEU A 671 -3.13 -1.88 10.87
CA LEU A 671 -3.27 -1.66 12.32
C LEU A 671 -2.17 -0.72 12.86
N ALA A 672 -2.57 0.39 13.47
CA ALA A 672 -1.69 1.41 14.03
C ALA A 672 -2.21 1.89 15.40
N ASP A 673 -1.37 1.89 16.45
CA ASP A 673 -1.76 2.15 17.85
C ASP A 673 -3.05 1.39 18.29
N ASP A 674 -3.18 0.16 17.82
CA ASP A 674 -4.34 -0.73 17.97
C ASP A 674 -5.65 -0.28 17.27
N VAL A 675 -5.58 0.61 16.27
CA VAL A 675 -6.72 1.15 15.46
C VAL A 675 -6.52 0.87 13.97
N ILE A 676 -7.61 0.76 13.19
CA ILE A 676 -7.60 0.38 11.75
C ILE A 676 -7.73 1.62 10.81
N VAL A 677 -6.85 1.73 9.79
CA VAL A 677 -6.54 2.95 8.94
C VAL A 677 -6.33 2.64 7.43
N HIS A 678 -6.41 3.59 6.44
CA HIS A 678 -6.64 3.33 4.97
C HIS A 678 -5.83 4.16 3.90
N ASN A 679 -5.81 3.76 2.59
CA ASN A 679 -5.00 4.32 1.42
C ASN A 679 -5.86 5.00 0.25
N SER A 680 -5.37 5.42 -0.95
CA SER A 680 -6.16 6.14 -2.04
C SER A 680 -5.64 6.12 -3.53
N THR A 681 -6.50 6.31 -4.59
CA THR A 681 -6.13 6.44 -6.06
C THR A 681 -7.11 7.27 -6.97
N LEU A 682 -6.65 7.86 -8.12
CA LEU A 682 -7.47 8.62 -9.14
C LEU A 682 -7.71 7.91 -10.49
N ALA A 683 -6.68 7.31 -11.11
CA ALA A 683 -6.71 6.91 -12.53
C ALA A 683 -7.86 5.92 -12.88
N LEU A 684 -8.28 5.10 -11.91
CA LEU A 684 -9.39 4.17 -12.04
C LEU A 684 -10.75 4.85 -12.29
N ASN A 685 -10.96 6.12 -11.90
CA ASN A 685 -12.23 6.80 -12.17
C ASN A 685 -12.35 7.20 -13.65
N ILE A 686 -11.29 7.74 -14.26
CA ILE A 686 -11.25 8.06 -15.69
C ILE A 686 -11.48 6.79 -16.53
N ALA A 687 -10.82 5.68 -16.15
CA ALA A 687 -11.03 4.36 -16.75
C ALA A 687 -12.49 3.90 -16.67
N SER A 688 -13.14 4.13 -15.53
CA SER A 688 -14.55 3.78 -15.31
C SER A 688 -15.49 4.59 -16.20
N ASN A 689 -15.30 5.92 -16.26
CA ASN A 689 -16.15 6.81 -17.04
C ASN A 689 -16.14 6.44 -18.53
N ILE A 690 -14.95 6.31 -19.11
CA ILE A 690 -14.74 5.95 -20.52
C ILE A 690 -15.40 4.61 -20.87
N ALA A 691 -15.26 3.61 -20.00
CA ALA A 691 -15.87 2.30 -20.24
C ALA A 691 -17.41 2.32 -20.15
N MET A 692 -17.95 3.16 -19.27
CA MET A 692 -19.39 3.33 -19.08
C MET A 692 -20.05 4.08 -20.25
N ASP A 693 -19.30 4.94 -20.95
CA ASP A 693 -19.70 5.57 -22.21
C ASP A 693 -19.42 4.66 -23.44
N GLY A 694 -18.97 3.42 -23.23
CA GLY A 694 -18.82 2.38 -24.26
C GLY A 694 -17.43 2.23 -24.87
N GLY A 695 -16.42 2.98 -24.40
CA GLY A 695 -15.04 2.85 -24.86
C GLY A 695 -14.35 1.60 -24.30
N THR A 696 -13.62 0.85 -25.14
CA THR A 696 -12.90 -0.35 -24.69
C THR A 696 -11.66 0.03 -23.89
N VAL A 697 -11.56 -0.39 -22.63
CA VAL A 697 -10.47 -0.02 -21.70
C VAL A 697 -9.67 -1.25 -21.27
N ALA A 698 -8.35 -1.17 -21.40
CA ALA A 698 -7.41 -2.11 -20.81
C ALA A 698 -6.76 -1.53 -19.55
N VAL A 699 -6.78 -2.25 -18.42
CA VAL A 699 -6.14 -1.86 -17.17
C VAL A 699 -5.06 -2.88 -16.81
N PHE A 700 -3.80 -2.45 -16.79
CA PHE A 700 -2.66 -3.22 -16.35
C PHE A 700 -2.26 -2.75 -14.95
N SER A 701 -2.57 -3.55 -13.93
CA SER A 701 -2.24 -3.26 -12.55
C SER A 701 -1.19 -4.22 -12.03
N MET A 702 -0.09 -3.68 -11.53
CA MET A 702 0.97 -4.44 -10.86
C MET A 702 0.87 -4.29 -9.33
N GLU A 703 -0.10 -3.53 -8.84
CA GLU A 703 -0.28 -3.21 -7.42
C GLU A 703 -1.59 -3.76 -6.82
N MET A 704 -2.68 -3.81 -7.59
CA MET A 704 -4.01 -4.24 -7.14
C MET A 704 -4.50 -5.48 -7.90
N SER A 705 -5.29 -6.32 -7.24
CA SER A 705 -5.97 -7.44 -7.90
C SER A 705 -7.12 -6.97 -8.81
N LYS A 706 -7.50 -7.79 -9.79
CA LYS A 706 -8.65 -7.49 -10.67
C LYS A 706 -9.96 -7.36 -9.86
N GLU A 707 -10.13 -8.14 -8.81
CA GLU A 707 -11.28 -8.07 -7.90
C GLU A 707 -11.34 -6.72 -7.18
N GLU A 708 -10.22 -6.23 -6.64
CA GLU A 708 -10.15 -4.92 -5.98
C GLU A 708 -10.43 -3.76 -6.94
N ILE A 709 -9.98 -3.87 -8.19
CA ILE A 709 -10.24 -2.87 -9.25
C ILE A 709 -11.74 -2.83 -9.57
N ILE A 710 -12.34 -3.98 -9.91
CA ILE A 710 -13.77 -4.09 -10.19
C ILE A 710 -14.60 -3.58 -9.01
N GLN A 711 -14.18 -3.89 -7.79
CA GLN A 711 -14.83 -3.38 -6.60
C GLN A 711 -14.78 -1.86 -6.51
N ARG A 712 -13.61 -1.21 -6.66
CA ARG A 712 -13.51 0.27 -6.64
C ARG A 712 -14.35 0.91 -7.76
N MET A 713 -14.39 0.31 -8.95
CA MET A 713 -15.25 0.76 -10.05
C MET A 713 -16.73 0.70 -9.67
N LEU A 714 -17.21 -0.41 -9.07
CA LEU A 714 -18.59 -0.54 -8.58
C LEU A 714 -18.93 0.51 -7.50
N CYS A 715 -18.00 0.84 -6.60
CA CYS A 715 -18.18 1.88 -5.58
C CYS A 715 -18.36 3.26 -6.22
N SER A 716 -17.47 3.58 -7.16
CA SER A 716 -17.45 4.83 -7.93
C SER A 716 -18.74 5.01 -8.75
N VAL A 717 -19.06 4.04 -9.60
CA VAL A 717 -20.22 4.06 -10.51
C VAL A 717 -21.55 4.02 -9.75
N GLY A 718 -21.64 3.26 -8.66
CA GLY A 718 -22.86 3.12 -7.88
C GLY A 718 -23.10 4.24 -6.85
N ARG A 719 -22.10 5.09 -6.58
CA ARG A 719 -22.00 5.88 -5.33
C ARG A 719 -22.30 5.01 -4.11
N VAL A 720 -21.70 3.83 -4.12
CA VAL A 720 -21.79 2.84 -3.04
C VAL A 720 -20.58 3.02 -2.14
N ASP A 721 -20.83 3.09 -0.84
CA ASP A 721 -19.78 3.17 0.16
C ASP A 721 -18.79 2.01 -0.01
N SER A 722 -17.50 2.35 -0.20
CA SER A 722 -16.52 1.35 -0.62
C SER A 722 -16.24 0.28 0.42
N MET A 723 -16.54 0.57 1.69
CA MET A 723 -16.46 -0.40 2.76
C MET A 723 -17.73 -1.23 2.86
N ALA A 724 -18.91 -0.63 2.70
CA ALA A 724 -20.17 -1.38 2.69
C ALA A 724 -20.19 -2.44 1.58
N LEU A 725 -19.66 -2.14 0.39
CA LEU A 725 -19.48 -3.15 -0.67
C LEU A 725 -18.44 -4.22 -0.28
N ARG A 726 -17.37 -3.87 0.43
CA ARG A 726 -16.31 -4.81 0.83
C ARG A 726 -16.75 -5.79 1.92
N THR A 727 -17.57 -5.32 2.86
CA THR A 727 -18.07 -6.08 4.01
C THR A 727 -19.40 -6.76 3.75
N GLY A 728 -20.01 -6.57 2.57
CA GLY A 728 -21.37 -7.00 2.25
C GLY A 728 -22.47 -6.25 3.01
N GLN A 729 -22.14 -5.25 3.82
CA GLN A 729 -23.08 -4.54 4.70
C GLN A 729 -23.87 -3.44 3.98
N LEU A 730 -24.59 -3.84 2.93
CA LEU A 730 -25.39 -2.95 2.11
C LEU A 730 -26.86 -3.02 2.52
N ASP A 731 -27.47 -1.88 2.82
CA ASP A 731 -28.92 -1.81 2.93
C ASP A 731 -29.57 -2.11 1.57
N ALA A 732 -30.87 -2.41 1.53
CA ALA A 732 -31.55 -2.74 0.27
C ALA A 732 -31.37 -1.66 -0.83
N ARG A 733 -31.15 -0.38 -0.46
CA ARG A 733 -30.81 0.70 -1.40
C ARG A 733 -29.35 0.66 -1.85
N GLY A 734 -28.41 0.33 -0.96
CA GLY A 734 -27.02 0.03 -1.29
C GLY A 734 -26.92 -1.15 -2.24
N TRP A 735 -27.60 -2.27 -1.94
CA TRP A 735 -27.64 -3.44 -2.82
C TRP A 735 -28.27 -3.11 -4.17
N GLN A 736 -29.38 -2.37 -4.19
CA GLN A 736 -29.96 -1.89 -5.46
C GLN A 736 -28.99 -0.98 -6.23
N ARG A 737 -28.21 -0.12 -5.55
CA ARG A 737 -27.16 0.70 -6.19
C ARG A 737 -26.03 -0.16 -6.76
N VAL A 738 -25.62 -1.23 -6.08
CA VAL A 738 -24.63 -2.20 -6.59
C VAL A 738 -25.18 -2.97 -7.79
N VAL A 739 -26.39 -3.52 -7.70
CA VAL A 739 -27.04 -4.24 -8.82
C VAL A 739 -27.23 -3.30 -10.01
N ASN A 740 -27.59 -2.04 -9.78
CA ASN A 740 -27.68 -1.03 -10.84
C ASN A 740 -26.29 -0.71 -11.44
N ALA A 741 -25.26 -0.55 -10.61
CA ALA A 741 -23.89 -0.30 -11.08
C ALA A 741 -23.35 -1.49 -11.88
N ALA A 742 -23.48 -2.71 -11.36
CA ALA A 742 -23.12 -3.95 -12.03
C ALA A 742 -23.90 -4.14 -13.34
N SER A 743 -25.20 -3.79 -13.37
CA SER A 743 -26.00 -3.86 -14.60
C SER A 743 -25.57 -2.85 -15.66
N LYS A 744 -25.09 -1.66 -15.25
CA LYS A 744 -24.50 -0.66 -16.16
C LYS A 744 -23.07 -1.03 -16.59
N MET A 745 -22.29 -1.65 -15.71
CA MET A 745 -20.93 -2.12 -15.99
C MET A 745 -20.88 -3.44 -16.78
N TYR A 746 -21.94 -4.26 -16.74
CA TYR A 746 -22.01 -5.52 -17.48
C TYR A 746 -21.78 -5.38 -19.01
N PRO A 747 -22.35 -4.38 -19.70
CA PRO A 747 -22.00 -4.09 -21.10
C PRO A 747 -20.71 -3.27 -21.28
N ALA A 748 -20.08 -2.77 -20.20
CA ALA A 748 -18.92 -1.89 -20.31
C ALA A 748 -17.65 -2.70 -20.63
N PRO A 749 -16.94 -2.41 -21.75
CA PRO A 749 -15.81 -3.23 -22.21
C PRO A 749 -14.51 -2.95 -21.44
N VAL A 750 -14.47 -3.34 -20.15
CA VAL A 750 -13.28 -3.27 -19.29
C VAL A 750 -12.53 -4.60 -19.25
N TYR A 751 -11.24 -4.57 -19.53
CA TYR A 751 -10.33 -5.72 -19.51
C TYR A 751 -9.20 -5.45 -18.50
N VAL A 752 -9.04 -6.32 -17.50
CA VAL A 752 -8.05 -6.13 -16.42
C VAL A 752 -7.00 -7.23 -16.45
N ASP A 753 -5.74 -6.85 -16.26
CA ASP A 753 -4.59 -7.74 -16.10
C ASP A 753 -3.85 -7.39 -14.80
N ASP A 754 -3.84 -8.33 -13.85
CA ASP A 754 -3.30 -8.19 -12.48
C ASP A 754 -1.95 -8.92 -12.30
N SER A 755 -1.18 -9.06 -13.38
CA SER A 755 0.14 -9.70 -13.37
C SER A 755 1.16 -8.84 -12.60
N ALA A 756 1.81 -9.40 -11.57
CA ALA A 756 2.74 -8.66 -10.68
C ALA A 756 4.07 -8.20 -11.33
N ALA A 757 4.39 -8.65 -12.53
CA ALA A 757 5.58 -8.27 -13.28
C ALA A 757 5.25 -8.25 -14.78
N VAL A 758 5.10 -7.04 -15.33
CA VAL A 758 4.66 -6.82 -16.72
C VAL A 758 5.70 -5.98 -17.45
N THR A 759 6.14 -6.46 -18.61
CA THR A 759 6.98 -5.69 -19.53
C THR A 759 6.12 -4.90 -20.52
N VAL A 760 6.68 -3.86 -21.16
CA VAL A 760 5.95 -3.13 -22.22
C VAL A 760 5.60 -4.06 -23.40
N THR A 761 6.39 -5.10 -23.65
CA THR A 761 6.12 -6.12 -24.67
C THR A 761 4.87 -6.94 -24.35
N ASP A 762 4.66 -7.31 -23.08
CA ASP A 762 3.44 -8.00 -22.64
C ASP A 762 2.20 -7.11 -22.82
N ILE A 763 2.29 -5.83 -22.43
CA ILE A 763 1.22 -4.83 -22.64
C ILE A 763 0.93 -4.71 -24.14
N ARG A 764 1.96 -4.60 -24.99
CA ARG A 764 1.83 -4.54 -26.45
C ARG A 764 1.10 -5.75 -26.98
N ALA A 765 1.54 -6.96 -26.66
CA ALA A 765 0.96 -8.21 -27.18
C ALA A 765 -0.52 -8.35 -26.78
N LYS A 766 -0.84 -8.10 -25.50
CA LYS A 766 -2.20 -8.15 -24.96
C LYS A 766 -3.10 -7.06 -25.58
N SER A 767 -2.60 -5.84 -25.71
CA SER A 767 -3.34 -4.70 -26.28
C SER A 767 -3.53 -4.81 -27.80
N ARG A 768 -2.53 -5.28 -28.56
CA ARG A 768 -2.65 -5.62 -30.01
C ARG A 768 -3.70 -6.70 -30.26
N ARG A 769 -3.83 -7.68 -29.36
CA ARG A 769 -4.86 -8.72 -29.44
C ARG A 769 -6.24 -8.14 -29.15
N LEU A 770 -6.36 -7.32 -28.10
CA LEU A 770 -7.61 -6.67 -27.72
C LEU A 770 -8.13 -5.71 -28.79
N LYS A 771 -7.29 -4.79 -29.31
CA LYS A 771 -7.66 -3.85 -30.40
C LYS A 771 -8.21 -4.59 -31.63
N ARG A 772 -7.62 -5.75 -31.99
CA ARG A 772 -8.07 -6.59 -33.11
C ARG A 772 -9.37 -7.36 -32.87
N GLN A 773 -9.72 -7.67 -31.61
CA GLN A 773 -10.91 -8.48 -31.28
C GLN A 773 -12.13 -7.63 -30.90
N HIS A 774 -11.92 -6.52 -30.20
CA HIS A 774 -12.99 -5.74 -29.55
C HIS A 774 -12.81 -4.22 -29.68
N GLY A 775 -11.88 -3.77 -30.52
CA GLY A 775 -11.40 -2.38 -30.47
C GLY A 775 -10.60 -2.10 -29.20
N LEU A 776 -10.06 -0.90 -29.09
CA LEU A 776 -9.38 -0.40 -27.89
C LEU A 776 -9.43 1.12 -27.92
N SER A 777 -9.85 1.73 -26.81
CA SER A 777 -10.04 3.17 -26.66
C SER A 777 -9.09 3.78 -25.62
N LEU A 778 -8.70 3.02 -24.60
CA LEU A 778 -7.80 3.47 -23.54
C LEU A 778 -6.93 2.32 -23.01
N ILE A 779 -5.67 2.63 -22.68
CA ILE A 779 -4.82 1.77 -21.82
C ILE A 779 -4.52 2.52 -20.52
N VAL A 780 -4.61 1.84 -19.39
CA VAL A 780 -4.22 2.35 -18.06
C VAL A 780 -3.14 1.44 -17.47
N VAL A 781 -2.07 2.04 -16.94
CA VAL A 781 -0.93 1.34 -16.33
C VAL A 781 -0.69 1.85 -14.91
N ASP A 782 -0.80 0.98 -13.92
CA ASP A 782 -0.73 1.31 -12.49
C ASP A 782 0.32 0.45 -11.76
N TYR A 783 1.53 0.94 -11.47
CA TYR A 783 2.14 2.21 -11.89
C TYR A 783 3.53 1.99 -12.54
N ILE A 784 4.05 2.99 -13.27
CA ILE A 784 5.25 2.84 -14.13
C ILE A 784 6.45 2.28 -13.35
N GLN A 785 6.68 2.76 -12.12
CA GLN A 785 7.80 2.33 -11.30
C GLN A 785 7.68 0.90 -10.71
N LEU A 786 6.65 0.11 -11.07
CA LEU A 786 6.60 -1.34 -10.83
C LEU A 786 6.93 -2.19 -12.07
N MET A 787 6.99 -1.58 -13.26
CA MET A 787 7.35 -2.28 -14.49
C MET A 787 8.82 -2.72 -14.48
N GLN A 788 9.10 -3.80 -15.22
CA GLN A 788 10.44 -4.34 -15.42
C GLN A 788 10.92 -4.03 -16.85
N GLY A 789 12.12 -3.45 -16.96
CA GLY A 789 12.85 -3.26 -18.22
C GLY A 789 13.91 -4.34 -18.43
N ARG A 790 14.60 -4.28 -19.59
CA ARG A 790 15.62 -5.28 -19.97
C ARG A 790 16.93 -5.15 -19.16
N ASN A 791 17.29 -3.95 -18.70
CA ASN A 791 18.52 -3.67 -17.96
C ASN A 791 18.28 -3.38 -16.47
N ARG A 792 18.96 -4.11 -15.57
CA ARG A 792 18.82 -3.97 -14.10
C ARG A 792 19.83 -3.04 -13.41
N GLU A 793 20.85 -2.57 -14.12
CA GLU A 793 21.97 -1.85 -13.48
C GLU A 793 21.69 -0.36 -13.18
N ASN A 794 20.71 0.27 -13.85
CA ASN A 794 20.37 1.68 -13.64
C ASN A 794 18.88 1.98 -13.82
N ARG A 795 18.16 2.15 -12.70
CA ARG A 795 16.71 2.39 -12.68
C ARG A 795 16.25 3.61 -13.48
N GLN A 796 17.08 4.66 -13.60
CA GLN A 796 16.73 5.84 -14.41
C GLN A 796 16.72 5.54 -15.92
N GLN A 797 17.64 4.69 -16.39
CA GLN A 797 17.68 4.27 -17.79
C GLN A 797 16.55 3.27 -18.09
N GLU A 798 16.27 2.37 -17.16
CA GLU A 798 15.17 1.42 -17.25
C GLU A 798 13.81 2.12 -17.38
N ILE A 799 13.55 3.14 -16.55
CA ILE A 799 12.33 3.95 -16.62
C ILE A 799 12.26 4.81 -17.89
N ALA A 800 13.40 5.31 -18.38
CA ALA A 800 13.46 6.00 -19.66
C ALA A 800 13.10 5.08 -20.85
N GLU A 801 13.59 3.85 -20.83
CA GLU A 801 13.24 2.81 -21.81
C GLU A 801 11.73 2.48 -21.74
N ILE A 802 11.19 2.26 -20.54
CA ILE A 802 9.75 1.97 -20.33
C ILE A 802 8.88 3.13 -20.83
N SER A 803 9.20 4.37 -20.44
CA SER A 803 8.49 5.59 -20.85
C SER A 803 8.44 5.75 -22.37
N ARG A 804 9.59 5.65 -23.04
CA ARG A 804 9.71 5.74 -24.49
C ARG A 804 8.97 4.62 -25.20
N ASN A 805 9.03 3.39 -24.67
CA ASN A 805 8.32 2.24 -25.23
C ASN A 805 6.80 2.36 -25.05
N LEU A 806 6.31 2.92 -23.94
CA LEU A 806 4.88 3.25 -23.76
C LEU A 806 4.43 4.35 -24.74
N LYS A 807 5.22 5.39 -24.96
CA LYS A 807 4.91 6.42 -25.97
C LYS A 807 4.89 5.87 -27.40
N ASN A 808 5.83 4.97 -27.72
CA ASN A 808 5.83 4.26 -29.00
C ASN A 808 4.58 3.37 -29.13
N LEU A 809 4.21 2.63 -28.08
CA LEU A 809 3.01 1.80 -28.06
C LEU A 809 1.72 2.61 -28.24
N ALA A 810 1.63 3.80 -27.63
CA ALA A 810 0.49 4.70 -27.79
C ALA A 810 0.31 5.07 -29.28
N ARG A 811 1.40 5.46 -29.95
CA ARG A 811 1.43 5.78 -31.39
C ARG A 811 1.08 4.58 -32.26
N GLU A 812 1.75 3.47 -32.03
CA GLU A 812 1.59 2.19 -32.74
C GLU A 812 0.15 1.66 -32.67
N LEU A 813 -0.52 1.83 -31.53
CA LEU A 813 -1.92 1.43 -31.36
C LEU A 813 -2.93 2.56 -31.62
N GLU A 814 -2.48 3.79 -31.91
CA GLU A 814 -3.35 4.99 -32.02
C GLU A 814 -4.32 5.12 -30.84
N VAL A 815 -3.85 4.84 -29.63
CA VAL A 815 -4.67 4.77 -28.41
C VAL A 815 -4.03 5.61 -27.31
N PRO A 816 -4.79 6.44 -26.57
CA PRO A 816 -4.29 7.12 -25.39
C PRO A 816 -3.88 6.11 -24.30
N ILE A 817 -2.71 6.34 -23.70
CA ILE A 817 -2.21 5.57 -22.55
C ILE A 817 -2.15 6.50 -21.33
N ILE A 818 -2.83 6.13 -20.25
CA ILE A 818 -2.68 6.73 -18.92
C ILE A 818 -1.70 5.89 -18.13
N ALA A 819 -0.61 6.48 -17.66
CA ALA A 819 0.36 5.79 -16.83
C ALA A 819 0.54 6.54 -15.49
N ALA A 820 0.26 5.84 -14.39
CA ALA A 820 0.43 6.38 -13.05
C ALA A 820 1.92 6.47 -12.68
N SER A 821 2.31 7.52 -11.95
CA SER A 821 3.71 7.76 -11.58
C SER A 821 3.83 8.45 -10.22
N GLN A 822 4.83 8.04 -9.42
CA GLN A 822 5.10 8.64 -8.10
C GLN A 822 5.92 9.94 -8.19
N LEU A 823 5.78 10.80 -7.19
CA LEU A 823 6.54 12.06 -7.05
C LEU A 823 7.68 11.98 -6.02
N ASN A 824 8.80 12.62 -6.37
CA ASN A 824 9.96 12.87 -5.52
C ASN A 824 9.60 13.68 -4.26
N ARG A 825 10.27 13.39 -3.14
CA ARG A 825 10.04 14.04 -1.83
C ARG A 825 10.52 15.51 -1.78
N GLY A 826 11.36 15.95 -2.72
CA GLY A 826 11.95 17.29 -2.74
C GLY A 826 10.94 18.44 -2.88
N LEU A 827 9.73 18.17 -3.41
CA LEU A 827 8.69 19.20 -3.59
C LEU A 827 8.18 19.77 -2.26
N GLU A 828 8.24 18.99 -1.18
CA GLU A 828 7.67 19.36 0.14
C GLU A 828 8.50 20.43 0.87
N ALA A 829 9.75 20.65 0.44
CA ALA A 829 10.63 21.70 0.98
C ALA A 829 10.35 23.10 0.39
N ARG A 830 9.44 23.22 -0.59
CA ARG A 830 9.06 24.50 -1.21
C ARG A 830 7.91 25.17 -0.45
N GLU A 831 7.86 26.50 -0.50
CA GLU A 831 6.67 27.26 -0.06
C GLU A 831 5.44 26.89 -0.89
N ASP A 832 5.58 26.83 -2.22
CA ASP A 832 4.57 26.31 -3.13
C ASP A 832 4.77 24.80 -3.35
N LYS A 833 3.93 24.02 -2.67
CA LYS A 833 3.93 22.55 -2.68
C LYS A 833 3.17 21.93 -3.87
N ARG A 834 2.68 22.76 -4.80
CA ARG A 834 2.15 22.28 -6.09
C ARG A 834 3.27 21.58 -6.87
N PRO A 835 3.10 20.31 -7.29
CA PRO A 835 4.12 19.61 -8.05
C PRO A 835 4.39 20.26 -9.42
N ARG A 836 5.62 20.11 -9.89
CA ARG A 836 6.19 20.62 -11.14
C ARG A 836 6.91 19.47 -11.85
N LEU A 837 7.24 19.63 -13.13
CA LEU A 837 7.74 18.50 -13.95
C LEU A 837 8.99 17.81 -13.36
N GLY A 838 9.94 18.58 -12.83
CA GLY A 838 11.12 18.04 -12.13
C GLY A 838 10.84 17.26 -10.83
N ASP A 839 9.61 17.29 -10.30
CA ASP A 839 9.20 16.51 -9.12
C ASP A 839 8.72 15.09 -9.47
N LEU A 840 8.55 14.74 -10.75
CA LEU A 840 8.36 13.35 -11.15
C LEU A 840 9.55 12.50 -10.62
N ARG A 841 9.28 11.27 -10.19
CA ARG A 841 10.35 10.37 -9.72
C ARG A 841 11.14 9.80 -10.90
N GLU A 842 12.47 9.82 -10.80
CA GLU A 842 13.40 9.28 -11.81
C GLU A 842 13.12 9.85 -13.24
N SER A 843 12.91 11.17 -13.31
CA SER A 843 11.98 11.83 -14.24
C SER A 843 12.44 12.27 -15.63
N GLY A 844 13.74 12.39 -15.88
CA GLY A 844 14.26 13.16 -17.02
C GLY A 844 13.71 12.74 -18.39
N ALA A 845 13.41 11.45 -18.56
CA ALA A 845 12.79 10.89 -19.77
C ALA A 845 11.25 10.89 -19.74
N ILE A 846 10.63 10.57 -18.59
CA ILE A 846 9.16 10.61 -18.42
C ILE A 846 8.62 11.99 -18.83
N GLU A 847 9.27 13.05 -18.38
CA GLU A 847 8.90 14.42 -18.75
C GLU A 847 8.99 14.64 -20.27
N GLN A 848 10.00 14.09 -20.94
CA GLN A 848 10.22 14.29 -22.37
C GLN A 848 9.18 13.53 -23.20
N ASP A 849 9.01 12.23 -22.98
CA ASP A 849 8.16 11.36 -23.79
C ASP A 849 6.67 11.69 -23.67
N ALA A 850 6.20 12.05 -22.47
CA ALA A 850 4.80 12.38 -22.22
C ALA A 850 4.29 13.53 -23.11
N ASP A 851 3.04 13.45 -23.54
CA ASP A 851 2.36 14.54 -24.25
C ASP A 851 1.62 15.45 -23.27
N ILE A 852 1.07 14.84 -22.20
CA ILE A 852 0.34 15.51 -21.14
C ILE A 852 0.84 14.98 -19.79
N VAL A 853 1.07 15.88 -18.83
CA VAL A 853 1.42 15.53 -17.45
C VAL A 853 0.43 16.22 -16.52
N LEU A 854 -0.30 15.42 -15.76
CA LEU A 854 -1.25 15.84 -14.73
C LEU A 854 -0.66 15.58 -13.35
N PHE A 855 -0.65 16.59 -12.48
CA PHE A 855 -0.38 16.40 -11.06
C PHE A 855 -1.64 16.53 -10.22
N ILE A 856 -1.85 15.58 -9.32
CA ILE A 856 -2.87 15.67 -8.29
C ILE A 856 -2.31 16.49 -7.14
N TYR A 857 -2.95 17.58 -6.77
CA TYR A 857 -2.61 18.41 -5.61
C TYR A 857 -3.88 18.70 -4.82
N ARG A 858 -3.97 18.25 -3.56
CA ARG A 858 -5.07 18.62 -2.66
C ARG A 858 -4.60 19.76 -1.76
N HIS A 859 -5.25 20.92 -1.82
CA HIS A 859 -4.82 22.06 -0.98
C HIS A 859 -5.01 21.73 0.51
N GLU A 860 -6.15 21.13 0.86
CA GLU A 860 -6.46 20.55 2.18
C GLU A 860 -5.44 19.53 2.71
N TYR A 861 -4.66 18.87 1.83
CA TYR A 861 -3.61 17.94 2.27
C TYR A 861 -2.41 18.69 2.85
N TYR A 862 -2.12 19.89 2.33
CA TYR A 862 -0.95 20.68 2.70
C TYR A 862 -1.24 21.87 3.62
N TYR A 863 -2.50 22.32 3.64
CA TYR A 863 -3.04 23.46 4.38
C TYR A 863 -4.44 23.11 4.93
N PRO A 864 -4.52 22.20 5.93
CA PRO A 864 -5.80 21.64 6.41
C PRO A 864 -6.69 22.65 7.16
N ASP A 865 -6.11 23.77 7.60
CA ASP A 865 -6.81 24.85 8.30
C ASP A 865 -7.61 25.78 7.35
N ASP A 866 -7.48 25.61 6.03
CA ASP A 866 -8.27 26.37 5.05
C ASP A 866 -9.63 25.67 4.80
N PRO A 867 -10.75 26.19 5.37
CA PRO A 867 -12.05 25.56 5.21
C PRO A 867 -12.61 25.66 3.78
N GLU A 868 -12.11 26.58 2.95
CA GLU A 868 -12.52 26.70 1.54
C GLU A 868 -11.93 25.56 0.69
N SER A 869 -10.91 24.86 1.20
CA SER A 869 -10.21 23.78 0.49
C SER A 869 -10.75 22.36 0.71
N LYS A 870 -11.73 22.17 1.62
CA LYS A 870 -12.21 20.83 2.01
C LYS A 870 -12.83 20.06 0.85
N GLY A 871 -12.35 18.84 0.64
CA GLY A 871 -12.77 17.97 -0.47
C GLY A 871 -12.32 18.45 -1.85
N LEU A 872 -11.58 19.56 -1.98
CA LEU A 872 -11.08 20.05 -3.26
C LEU A 872 -9.73 19.44 -3.62
N ALA A 873 -9.66 18.90 -4.84
CA ALA A 873 -8.45 18.44 -5.50
C ALA A 873 -8.18 19.29 -6.74
N GLU A 874 -7.02 19.92 -6.78
CA GLU A 874 -6.50 20.58 -7.97
C GLU A 874 -5.83 19.53 -8.87
N ILE A 875 -6.27 19.42 -10.12
CA ILE A 875 -5.56 18.70 -11.18
C ILE A 875 -4.76 19.71 -11.98
N LEU A 876 -3.44 19.69 -11.80
CA LEU A 876 -2.51 20.60 -12.44
C LEU A 876 -2.05 20.02 -13.77
N VAL A 877 -2.50 20.59 -14.87
CA VAL A 877 -2.01 20.30 -16.23
C VAL A 877 -0.65 20.97 -16.39
N ALA A 878 0.41 20.30 -15.94
CA ALA A 878 1.77 20.83 -15.90
C ALA A 878 2.49 20.76 -17.24
N LYS A 879 2.08 19.83 -18.11
CA LYS A 879 2.47 19.76 -19.52
C LYS A 879 1.24 19.41 -20.36
N HIS A 880 1.09 20.06 -21.50
CA HIS A 880 0.16 19.66 -22.56
C HIS A 880 0.79 20.09 -23.90
N ARG A 881 1.12 19.15 -24.79
CA ARG A 881 1.77 19.46 -26.08
C ARG A 881 0.85 20.16 -27.10
N ALA A 882 -0.46 19.90 -27.05
CA ALA A 882 -1.43 20.36 -28.04
C ALA A 882 -2.38 21.47 -27.52
N GLY A 883 -2.26 21.87 -26.25
CA GLY A 883 -3.19 22.82 -25.63
C GLY A 883 -2.61 23.50 -24.39
N ALA A 884 -3.44 24.28 -23.69
CA ALA A 884 -2.99 25.11 -22.59
C ALA A 884 -2.72 24.33 -21.30
N THR A 885 -1.61 24.62 -20.63
CA THR A 885 -1.35 24.24 -19.24
C THR A 885 -2.24 25.02 -18.27
N GLY A 886 -2.29 24.61 -17.00
CA GLY A 886 -3.02 25.31 -15.95
C GLY A 886 -3.56 24.40 -14.86
N LYS A 887 -4.62 24.84 -14.19
CA LYS A 887 -5.32 24.10 -13.14
C LYS A 887 -6.75 23.79 -13.57
N VAL A 888 -7.24 22.62 -13.17
CA VAL A 888 -8.65 22.24 -13.12
C VAL A 888 -8.96 21.92 -11.65
N ASP A 889 -10.05 22.46 -11.11
CA ASP A 889 -10.50 22.14 -9.75
C ASP A 889 -11.55 21.03 -9.80
N MET A 890 -11.45 20.07 -8.87
CA MET A 890 -12.32 18.91 -8.77
C MET A 890 -12.72 18.66 -7.31
N THR A 891 -13.80 17.93 -7.08
CA THR A 891 -14.16 17.40 -5.76
C THR A 891 -13.70 15.94 -5.63
N PHE A 892 -13.05 15.59 -4.52
CA PHE A 892 -12.73 14.20 -4.17
C PHE A 892 -13.63 13.70 -3.05
N LEU A 893 -14.41 12.65 -3.34
CA LEU A 893 -15.33 11.97 -2.43
C LEU A 893 -14.70 10.66 -1.95
N PRO A 894 -13.94 10.65 -0.84
CA PRO A 894 -13.16 9.48 -0.39
C PRO A 894 -14.03 8.25 -0.12
N ARG A 895 -15.28 8.46 0.32
CA ARG A 895 -16.27 7.42 0.64
C ARG A 895 -16.60 6.49 -0.54
N TYR A 896 -16.60 7.04 -1.75
CA TYR A 896 -16.94 6.32 -2.98
C TYR A 896 -15.72 6.04 -3.85
N THR A 897 -14.52 6.38 -3.36
CA THR A 897 -13.27 6.38 -4.15
C THR A 897 -13.44 7.11 -5.49
N LEU A 898 -14.07 8.30 -5.46
CA LEU A 898 -14.57 9.01 -6.63
C LEU A 898 -14.04 10.45 -6.67
N PHE A 899 -13.45 10.86 -7.79
CA PHE A 899 -13.33 12.28 -8.16
C PHE A 899 -14.57 12.71 -8.96
N ALA A 900 -14.98 13.98 -8.85
CA ALA A 900 -16.17 14.56 -9.49
C ALA A 900 -15.96 16.05 -9.84
N ASP A 901 -16.77 16.59 -10.76
CA ASP A 901 -16.76 18.01 -11.13
C ASP A 901 -17.28 18.90 -9.98
N VAL A 902 -16.70 20.11 -9.83
CA VAL A 902 -17.08 21.04 -8.76
C VAL A 902 -18.52 21.54 -8.94
N GLY A 903 -19.31 21.46 -7.87
CA GLY A 903 -20.65 22.07 -7.80
C GLY A 903 -21.79 21.30 -8.50
N ARG A 904 -21.51 20.22 -9.24
CA ARG A 904 -22.56 19.39 -9.88
C ARG A 904 -23.00 18.20 -9.03
N ASP A 905 -22.10 17.65 -8.21
CA ASP A 905 -22.28 16.33 -7.57
C ASP A 905 -22.30 16.33 -6.03
N VAL A 906 -22.43 17.50 -5.41
CA VAL A 906 -22.49 17.67 -3.93
C VAL A 906 -23.88 17.30 -3.34
N GLY A 907 -24.67 16.51 -4.07
CA GLY A 907 -25.99 16.01 -3.66
C GLY A 907 -25.94 14.57 -3.14
N PRO A 908 -26.84 14.18 -2.21
CA PRO A 908 -26.87 12.84 -1.58
C PRO A 908 -27.33 11.70 -2.51
#